data_AF-A0A2N2MBR4-F1
#
_entry.id   AF-A0A2N2MBR4-F1
#
_cell.length_a   1.000
_cell.length_b   1.000
_cell.length_c   1.000
_cell.angle_alpha   90.00
_cell.angle_beta   90.00
_cell.angle_gamma   90.00
#
_symmetry.space_group_name_H-M   'P 1'
#
loop_
_entity.id
_entity.type
_entity.pdbx_description
1 polymer ?
#
loop_
_entity_poly.entity_id
_entity_poly.type
_entity_poly.pdbx_seq_one_letter_code
_entity_poly.pdbx_strand_id
1 'polypeptide(L)'
;MTEPLYFQWQNEHLLKTIYPLRDVKLRDFLVYFAEIDIWAQYKNRPAAALEADTRAYHDTQKRLSRQALDDYNEMRAYFMTPDMRAFYTEKFGAVDEVELAKINQLHAIFIANLPKLNDVRKEKYFISQHEPQWVNRRTEARRLIAQKKRRVEGIAPTHPKHPQEVQELDKMEDVMLPMIDEELIRLRTFIKTFEKIEGRKLELFKAKETAQRRKDEIKRKLPQLETNLRPLEAKHATLSAELNRLKSPPDYREAEKHFANPNPASIFGANIEAGFLKKLSEMRKTLIGEYGYANNKTLALRNHLFNWQQYLKELEKEAVTLEVNLRNMPATWARRAESETRLALLRGSIIEILQSEINELTNFHAGLEAIVKTKAEIETATKAKEQELARVEQNLAVYRKDFQAMKEELATAEATLATDEITYLTEYKPAGPVTNKHIARAKVEQYQASLVGKTRDELLEEIVQRFIQNPERYPLWLQYMVIHFSGMRYKSAHGSWASPTDFLGRWHTHQTEKTLKGLDDSAIETCCREKLAQYADRAKAPALARSLDKTWAGKRDMHLKGIASNGPKTRRAALNQLLVDEAKYDHSLLSEDQVLAVLLGMKDQFPAWMWKEIIALTPLRVNHVNEPLWEKLSPEEEAQKNAYESGELRALVGKWKEENMSGWREEHERSHQLIVTRAVCNETAEHCQHLRGHNPPGGLTSKAPWYMKQEKEAKIPGEPRPYFTKPKKQEDFTVGASILWLRFVQEEKSPWRIARPLVTKDGDGLLPAEFRGKKATGGWKYTETDIVIRTRTFTDTEKKQVTQEQWLRWIHEATVAAVGDTADGPVVLTFETALPDDDPGLSSIGLFRIWLSNALFMGSEDNYNGSFVGFVPEGQLPVEHLEEMLDWNKILRRQVMTPTELEAWRKKNIRRQ
;
A
#
# COMPACT_ATOMS: atom_id res chain seq x y z
N MET A 1 8.11 31.36 33.30
CA MET A 1 8.70 31.70 31.99
C MET A 1 8.69 30.42 31.17
N THR A 2 8.05 30.43 30.00
CA THR A 2 8.15 29.31 29.05
C THR A 2 9.62 29.13 28.66
N GLU A 3 10.11 27.88 28.67
CA GLU A 3 11.46 27.59 28.20
C GLU A 3 11.64 28.10 26.77
N PRO A 4 12.81 28.67 26.43
CA PRO A 4 13.08 29.15 25.09
C PRO A 4 13.02 28.00 24.08
N LEU A 5 12.37 28.26 22.93
CA LEU A 5 12.37 27.36 21.78
C LEU A 5 13.60 27.65 20.93
N TYR A 6 14.25 26.59 20.44
CA TYR A 6 15.48 26.68 19.65
C TYR A 6 15.22 26.46 18.16
N PHE A 7 14.24 25.61 17.82
CA PHE A 7 13.96 25.24 16.43
C PHE A 7 12.49 25.41 16.08
N GLN A 8 12.22 25.74 14.82
CA GLN A 8 10.85 26.00 14.34
C GLN A 8 9.88 24.82 14.56
N TRP A 9 10.32 23.56 14.51
CA TRP A 9 9.47 22.39 14.76
C TRP A 9 9.15 22.17 16.25
N GLN A 10 9.73 22.94 17.17
CA GLN A 10 9.41 22.92 18.60
C GLN A 10 8.24 23.86 18.95
N ASN A 11 7.97 24.84 18.09
CA ASN A 11 6.79 25.69 18.20
C ASN A 11 5.58 24.96 17.62
N GLU A 12 4.51 24.79 18.40
CA GLU A 12 3.35 23.98 17.99
C GLU A 12 2.67 24.50 16.71
N HIS A 13 2.53 25.81 16.56
CA HIS A 13 1.89 26.42 15.39
C HIS A 13 2.75 26.26 14.13
N LEU A 14 4.06 26.51 14.25
CA LEU A 14 5.01 26.30 13.16
C LEU A 14 5.10 24.83 12.79
N LEU A 15 5.12 23.93 13.77
CA LEU A 15 5.14 22.51 13.52
C LEU A 15 3.94 22.06 12.67
N LYS A 16 2.72 22.44 13.07
CA LYS A 16 1.49 22.07 12.34
C LYS A 16 1.46 22.63 10.92
N THR A 17 2.02 23.81 10.70
CA THR A 17 1.92 24.54 9.42
C THR A 17 3.11 24.34 8.47
N ILE A 18 4.30 24.08 9.02
CA ILE A 18 5.54 23.83 8.27
C ILE A 18 5.79 22.34 8.11
N TYR A 19 5.45 21.50 9.09
CA TYR A 19 5.79 20.06 9.11
C TYR A 19 4.56 19.14 9.16
N PRO A 20 3.66 19.20 8.18
CA PRO A 20 2.41 18.43 8.21
C PRO A 20 2.63 16.90 8.26
N LEU A 21 3.80 16.41 7.85
CA LEU A 21 4.13 14.97 7.81
C LEU A 21 5.30 14.59 8.71
N ARG A 22 5.59 15.37 9.76
CA ARG A 22 6.73 15.14 10.66
C ARG A 22 6.83 13.70 11.14
N ASP A 23 5.79 13.23 11.81
CA ASP A 23 5.79 11.92 12.47
C ASP A 23 5.94 10.78 11.46
N VAL A 24 5.30 10.90 10.29
CA VAL A 24 5.42 9.94 9.19
C VAL A 24 6.87 9.87 8.71
N LYS A 25 7.52 11.02 8.47
CA LYS A 25 8.88 11.06 7.94
C LYS A 25 9.96 10.66 8.96
N LEU A 26 9.72 10.86 10.25
CA LEU A 26 10.57 10.27 11.29
C LEU A 26 10.42 8.74 11.34
N ARG A 27 9.19 8.21 11.21
CA ARG A 27 8.96 6.76 11.13
C ARG A 27 9.59 6.14 9.87
N ASP A 28 9.46 6.80 8.71
CA ASP A 28 10.09 6.35 7.46
C ASP A 28 11.60 6.18 7.64
N PHE A 29 12.28 7.15 8.26
CA PHE A 29 13.71 7.05 8.57
C PHE A 29 14.03 5.80 9.42
N LEU A 30 13.30 5.61 10.53
CA LEU A 30 13.52 4.48 11.43
C LEU A 30 13.30 3.13 10.73
N VAL A 31 12.20 3.00 9.98
CA VAL A 31 11.82 1.76 9.29
C VAL A 31 12.80 1.43 8.17
N TYR A 32 13.15 2.38 7.30
CA TYR A 32 13.99 2.08 6.14
C TYR A 32 15.42 1.69 6.54
N PHE A 33 15.99 2.31 7.58
CA PHE A 33 17.28 1.85 8.11
C PHE A 33 17.15 0.50 8.82
N ALA A 34 16.08 0.26 9.58
CA ALA A 34 15.84 -1.03 10.21
C ALA A 34 15.68 -2.17 9.18
N GLU A 35 15.06 -1.93 8.03
CA GLU A 35 14.96 -2.91 6.94
C GLU A 35 16.35 -3.40 6.48
N ILE A 36 17.29 -2.47 6.27
CA ILE A 36 18.66 -2.77 5.87
C ILE A 36 19.39 -3.49 7.01
N ASP A 37 19.31 -2.96 8.23
CA ASP A 37 20.05 -3.47 9.39
C ASP A 37 19.58 -4.89 9.78
N ILE A 38 18.27 -5.11 9.82
CA ILE A 38 17.68 -6.43 10.10
C ILE A 38 18.07 -7.41 9.00
N TRP A 39 17.97 -7.03 7.71
CA TRP A 39 18.37 -7.95 6.65
C TRP A 39 19.86 -8.30 6.72
N ALA A 40 20.74 -7.34 7.01
CA ALA A 40 22.16 -7.59 7.21
C ALA A 40 22.42 -8.62 8.33
N GLN A 41 21.63 -8.59 9.41
CA GLN A 41 21.73 -9.54 10.51
C GLN A 41 21.25 -10.96 10.14
N TYR A 42 20.27 -11.08 9.23
CA TYR A 42 19.60 -12.36 8.93
C TYR A 42 20.06 -13.03 7.63
N LYS A 43 20.55 -12.28 6.63
CA LYS A 43 20.77 -12.80 5.26
C LYS A 43 21.69 -14.03 5.18
N ASN A 44 22.67 -14.11 6.06
CA ASN A 44 23.68 -15.19 6.09
C ASN A 44 23.54 -16.14 7.29
N ARG A 45 22.45 -16.07 8.06
CA ARG A 45 22.26 -16.96 9.22
C ARG A 45 21.90 -18.38 8.77
N PRO A 46 22.54 -19.43 9.32
CA PRO A 46 22.16 -20.81 9.02
C PRO A 46 20.83 -21.17 9.67
N ALA A 47 20.09 -22.11 9.07
CA ALA A 47 18.77 -22.52 9.55
C ALA A 47 18.75 -22.95 11.04
N ALA A 48 19.79 -23.64 11.51
CA ALA A 48 19.92 -24.06 12.91
C ALA A 48 19.95 -22.88 13.89
N ALA A 49 20.52 -21.73 13.49
CA ALA A 49 20.55 -20.52 14.32
C ALA A 49 19.20 -19.77 14.33
N LEU A 50 18.23 -20.21 13.52
CA LEU A 50 16.94 -19.55 13.32
C LEU A 50 15.77 -20.37 13.86
N GLU A 51 16.00 -21.47 14.59
CA GLU A 51 14.93 -22.32 15.11
C GLU A 51 13.95 -21.56 16.01
N ALA A 52 14.47 -20.75 16.94
CA ALA A 52 13.64 -19.94 17.83
C ALA A 52 12.82 -18.88 17.06
N ASP A 53 13.45 -18.20 16.11
CA ASP A 53 12.78 -17.21 15.25
C ASP A 53 11.75 -17.88 14.32
N THR A 54 12.01 -19.10 13.85
CA THR A 54 11.09 -19.89 13.02
C THR A 54 9.85 -20.29 13.81
N ARG A 55 10.02 -20.76 15.06
CA ARG A 55 8.90 -21.03 15.97
C ARG A 55 8.08 -19.76 16.23
N ALA A 56 8.75 -18.67 16.60
CA ALA A 56 8.09 -17.38 16.84
C ALA A 56 7.37 -16.85 15.59
N TYR A 57 7.92 -17.08 14.40
CA TYR A 57 7.28 -16.76 13.13
C TYR A 57 5.96 -17.52 12.96
N HIS A 58 5.97 -18.85 13.13
CA HIS A 58 4.75 -19.66 13.01
C HIS A 58 3.68 -19.27 14.04
N ASP A 59 4.07 -19.04 15.30
CA ASP A 59 3.15 -18.58 16.35
C ASP A 59 2.54 -17.21 16.00
N THR A 60 3.36 -16.31 15.46
CA THR A 60 2.92 -15.00 14.99
C THR A 60 1.96 -15.12 13.81
N GLN A 61 2.27 -15.94 12.80
CA GLN A 61 1.40 -16.15 11.65
C GLN A 61 0.04 -16.78 12.04
N LYS A 62 0.04 -17.69 13.03
CA LYS A 62 -1.18 -18.24 13.62
C LYS A 62 -2.03 -17.15 14.25
N ARG A 63 -1.42 -16.28 15.07
CA ARG A 63 -2.11 -15.14 15.69
C ARG A 63 -2.60 -14.13 14.65
N LEU A 64 -1.78 -13.80 13.64
CA LEU A 64 -2.14 -12.86 12.58
C LEU A 64 -3.30 -13.38 11.70
N SER A 65 -3.36 -14.68 11.44
CA SER A 65 -4.50 -15.29 10.72
C SER A 65 -5.80 -15.09 11.47
N ARG A 66 -5.77 -15.26 12.80
CA ARG A 66 -6.93 -15.01 13.66
C ARG A 66 -7.29 -13.52 13.70
N GLN A 67 -6.28 -12.67 13.94
CA GLN A 67 -6.45 -11.22 13.98
C GLN A 67 -7.02 -10.67 12.67
N ALA A 68 -6.58 -11.17 11.51
CA ALA A 68 -7.10 -10.72 10.22
C ALA A 68 -8.61 -10.95 10.07
N LEU A 69 -9.11 -12.09 10.55
CA LEU A 69 -10.54 -12.37 10.57
C LEU A 69 -11.27 -11.49 11.59
N ASP A 70 -10.71 -11.32 12.78
CA ASP A 70 -11.30 -10.48 13.83
C ASP A 70 -11.35 -9.00 13.39
N ASP A 71 -10.28 -8.45 12.81
CA ASP A 71 -10.23 -7.10 12.22
C ASP A 71 -11.28 -6.91 11.10
N TYR A 72 -11.42 -7.90 10.21
CA TYR A 72 -12.43 -7.88 9.15
C TYR A 72 -13.84 -7.90 9.76
N ASN A 73 -14.08 -8.73 10.76
CA ASN A 73 -15.38 -8.82 11.42
C ASN A 73 -15.72 -7.56 12.21
N GLU A 74 -14.74 -6.90 12.84
CA GLU A 74 -14.91 -5.62 13.52
C GLU A 74 -15.34 -4.54 12.51
N MET A 75 -14.64 -4.40 11.39
CA MET A 75 -15.01 -3.43 10.35
C MET A 75 -16.36 -3.78 9.71
N ARG A 76 -16.63 -5.06 9.49
CA ARG A 76 -17.94 -5.52 9.06
C ARG A 76 -19.01 -5.13 10.07
N ALA A 77 -18.80 -5.30 11.38
CA ALA A 77 -19.77 -4.92 12.41
C ALA A 77 -20.01 -3.40 12.42
N TYR A 78 -18.95 -2.60 12.28
CA TYR A 78 -19.03 -1.14 12.14
C TYR A 78 -19.99 -0.75 11.01
N PHE A 79 -19.75 -1.22 9.78
CA PHE A 79 -20.60 -0.91 8.61
C PHE A 79 -21.99 -1.54 8.65
N MET A 80 -22.24 -2.45 9.59
CA MET A 80 -23.56 -3.03 9.85
C MET A 80 -24.33 -2.29 10.95
N THR A 81 -23.78 -1.22 11.51
CA THR A 81 -24.44 -0.38 12.53
C THR A 81 -25.37 0.63 11.83
N PRO A 82 -26.69 0.62 12.11
CA PRO A 82 -27.65 1.43 11.35
C PRO A 82 -27.62 2.93 11.68
N ASP A 83 -27.22 3.29 12.90
CA ASP A 83 -27.10 4.69 13.33
C ASP A 83 -25.75 4.94 13.99
N MET A 84 -24.94 5.77 13.35
CA MET A 84 -23.59 6.10 13.79
C MET A 84 -23.51 7.31 14.72
N ARG A 85 -24.65 7.91 15.11
CA ARG A 85 -24.67 9.09 15.97
C ARG A 85 -23.85 8.92 17.23
N ALA A 86 -24.07 7.82 17.98
CA ALA A 86 -23.40 7.60 19.25
C ALA A 86 -21.87 7.60 19.11
N PHE A 87 -21.35 6.91 18.09
CA PHE A 87 -19.92 6.83 17.79
C PHE A 87 -19.32 8.21 17.49
N TYR A 88 -19.96 8.98 16.61
CA TYR A 88 -19.44 10.30 16.22
C TYR A 88 -19.55 11.34 17.34
N THR A 89 -20.62 11.28 18.15
CA THR A 89 -20.77 12.13 19.34
C THR A 89 -19.69 11.82 20.38
N GLU A 90 -19.38 10.55 20.63
CA GLU A 90 -18.30 10.16 21.55
C GLU A 90 -16.93 10.63 21.05
N LYS A 91 -16.67 10.51 19.74
CA LYS A 91 -15.36 10.81 19.15
C LYS A 91 -15.08 12.31 18.99
N PHE A 92 -16.09 13.10 18.62
CA PHE A 92 -15.91 14.53 18.28
C PHE A 92 -16.69 15.49 19.18
N GLY A 93 -17.52 14.99 20.10
CA GLY A 93 -18.37 15.80 20.99
C GLY A 93 -19.60 16.41 20.30
N ALA A 94 -19.52 16.73 19.01
CA ALA A 94 -20.61 17.26 18.18
C ALA A 94 -20.72 16.49 16.85
N VAL A 95 -21.89 16.56 16.22
CA VAL A 95 -22.16 15.91 14.93
C VAL A 95 -22.76 16.89 13.92
N ASP A 96 -22.35 16.77 12.66
CA ASP A 96 -23.05 17.41 11.55
C ASP A 96 -24.18 16.51 11.06
N GLU A 97 -25.43 16.95 11.21
CA GLU A 97 -26.62 16.18 10.87
C GLU A 97 -26.72 15.79 9.38
N VAL A 98 -26.22 16.66 8.49
CA VAL A 98 -26.27 16.42 7.04
C VAL A 98 -25.26 15.33 6.68
N GLU A 99 -24.06 15.40 7.27
CA GLU A 99 -23.03 14.39 7.03
C GLU A 99 -23.36 13.06 7.71
N LEU A 100 -23.92 13.08 8.93
CA LEU A 100 -24.39 11.89 9.64
C LEU A 100 -25.46 11.14 8.82
N ALA A 101 -26.39 11.85 8.18
CA ALA A 101 -27.39 11.23 7.31
C ALA A 101 -26.75 10.50 6.12
N LYS A 102 -25.67 11.04 5.54
CA LYS A 102 -24.93 10.41 4.43
C LYS A 102 -24.14 9.18 4.89
N ILE A 103 -23.53 9.25 6.07
CA ILE A 103 -22.85 8.11 6.71
C ILE A 103 -23.87 6.98 6.97
N ASN A 104 -25.01 7.30 7.60
CA ASN A 104 -26.07 6.32 7.86
C ASN A 104 -26.66 5.75 6.56
N GLN A 105 -26.72 6.54 5.47
CA GLN A 105 -27.11 6.04 4.16
C GLN A 105 -26.11 5.02 3.60
N LEU A 106 -24.80 5.28 3.73
CA LEU A 106 -23.77 4.31 3.35
C LEU A 106 -23.95 3.01 4.14
N HIS A 107 -24.09 3.10 5.47
CA HIS A 107 -24.31 1.94 6.33
C HIS A 107 -25.59 1.17 5.95
N ALA A 108 -26.69 1.85 5.61
CA ALA A 108 -27.90 1.20 5.12
C ALA A 108 -27.67 0.41 3.82
N ILE A 109 -26.81 0.89 2.91
CA ILE A 109 -26.41 0.17 1.70
C ILE A 109 -25.62 -1.10 2.07
N PHE A 110 -24.69 -1.02 3.01
CA PHE A 110 -23.95 -2.19 3.51
C PHE A 110 -24.88 -3.23 4.16
N ILE A 111 -25.78 -2.79 5.05
CA ILE A 111 -26.77 -3.64 5.72
C ILE A 111 -27.66 -4.38 4.70
N ALA A 112 -28.11 -3.68 3.65
CA ALA A 112 -29.02 -4.24 2.67
C ALA A 112 -28.37 -5.25 1.71
N ASN A 113 -27.05 -5.13 1.44
CA ASN A 113 -26.39 -5.84 0.35
C ASN A 113 -25.29 -6.80 0.81
N LEU A 114 -24.43 -6.42 1.76
CA LEU A 114 -23.25 -7.20 2.15
C LEU A 114 -23.61 -8.64 2.59
N PRO A 115 -24.66 -8.89 3.41
CA PRO A 115 -25.03 -10.25 3.81
C PRO A 115 -25.48 -11.18 2.67
N LYS A 116 -25.79 -10.64 1.49
CA LYS A 116 -26.27 -11.41 0.33
C LYS A 116 -25.12 -11.84 -0.60
N LEU A 117 -23.90 -11.38 -0.34
CA LEU A 117 -22.73 -11.62 -1.19
C LEU A 117 -21.99 -12.88 -0.73
N ASN A 118 -22.24 -13.99 -1.42
CA ASN A 118 -21.54 -15.26 -1.18
C ASN A 118 -20.28 -15.42 -2.06
N ASP A 119 -20.11 -14.57 -3.07
CA ASP A 119 -18.94 -14.56 -3.95
C ASP A 119 -17.93 -13.52 -3.44
N VAL A 120 -16.75 -14.01 -3.07
CA VAL A 120 -15.62 -13.24 -2.54
C VAL A 120 -15.24 -12.08 -3.46
N ARG A 121 -15.33 -12.26 -4.78
CA ARG A 121 -14.99 -11.21 -5.75
C ARG A 121 -16.03 -10.09 -5.77
N LYS A 122 -17.31 -10.46 -5.64
CA LYS A 122 -18.42 -9.49 -5.57
C LYS A 122 -18.39 -8.73 -4.25
N GLU A 123 -18.05 -9.42 -3.16
CA GLU A 123 -17.85 -8.79 -1.85
C GLU A 123 -16.74 -7.73 -1.90
N LYS A 124 -15.56 -8.08 -2.44
CA LYS A 124 -14.46 -7.13 -2.63
C LYS A 124 -14.87 -5.91 -3.46
N TYR A 125 -15.47 -6.17 -4.62
CA TYR A 125 -15.93 -5.10 -5.51
C TYR A 125 -16.95 -4.19 -4.81
N PHE A 126 -17.88 -4.80 -4.07
CA PHE A 126 -18.90 -4.06 -3.32
C PHE A 126 -18.31 -3.17 -2.23
N ILE A 127 -17.32 -3.63 -1.47
CA ILE A 127 -16.68 -2.80 -0.44
C ILE A 127 -15.88 -1.66 -1.09
N SER A 128 -15.08 -1.98 -2.11
CA SER A 128 -14.15 -1.02 -2.73
C SER A 128 -14.80 0.06 -3.59
N GLN A 129 -15.95 -0.20 -4.22
CA GLN A 129 -16.63 0.77 -5.09
C GLN A 129 -17.08 2.05 -4.38
N HIS A 130 -17.19 2.02 -3.04
CA HIS A 130 -17.62 3.18 -2.24
C HIS A 130 -16.47 4.14 -1.91
N GLU A 131 -15.22 3.70 -1.95
CA GLU A 131 -14.07 4.56 -1.61
C GLU A 131 -13.96 5.80 -2.53
N PRO A 132 -14.05 5.68 -3.87
CA PRO A 132 -13.97 6.84 -4.74
C PRO A 132 -15.08 7.87 -4.47
N GLN A 133 -16.26 7.42 -4.03
CA GLN A 133 -17.38 8.32 -3.70
C GLN A 133 -17.01 9.19 -2.49
N TRP A 134 -16.38 8.61 -1.46
CA TRP A 134 -15.92 9.35 -0.27
C TRP A 134 -14.67 10.19 -0.50
N VAL A 135 -13.76 9.77 -1.36
CA VAL A 135 -12.65 10.63 -1.82
C VAL A 135 -13.19 11.89 -2.51
N ASN A 136 -14.19 11.74 -3.37
CA ASN A 136 -14.85 12.87 -4.02
C ASN A 136 -15.58 13.75 -3.00
N ARG A 137 -16.28 13.14 -2.03
CA ARG A 137 -16.96 13.86 -0.95
C ARG A 137 -16.01 14.70 -0.11
N ARG A 138 -14.85 14.15 0.28
CA ARG A 138 -13.77 14.88 0.98
C ARG A 138 -13.26 16.04 0.15
N THR A 139 -13.02 15.81 -1.14
CA THR A 139 -12.54 16.84 -2.06
C THR A 139 -13.54 17.98 -2.20
N GLU A 140 -14.83 17.65 -2.31
CA GLU A 140 -15.91 18.63 -2.31
C GLU A 140 -15.99 19.41 -0.99
N ALA A 141 -15.91 18.73 0.16
CA ALA A 141 -15.90 19.37 1.47
C ALA A 141 -14.74 20.36 1.61
N ARG A 142 -13.51 19.97 1.22
CA ARG A 142 -12.35 20.87 1.19
C ARG A 142 -12.54 22.04 0.24
N ARG A 143 -13.15 21.83 -0.92
CA ARG A 143 -13.48 22.91 -1.87
C ARG A 143 -14.49 23.88 -1.25
N LEU A 144 -15.53 23.39 -0.59
CA LEU A 144 -16.54 24.20 0.09
C LEU A 144 -15.92 24.98 1.26
N ILE A 145 -15.07 24.35 2.07
CA ILE A 145 -14.28 25.01 3.12
C ILE A 145 -13.44 26.13 2.51
N ALA A 146 -12.70 25.86 1.43
CA ALA A 146 -11.88 26.88 0.77
C ALA A 146 -12.72 28.02 0.15
N GLN A 147 -13.95 27.75 -0.29
CA GLN A 147 -14.89 28.80 -0.73
C GLN A 147 -15.42 29.61 0.45
N LYS A 148 -15.80 28.95 1.53
CA LYS A 148 -16.31 29.56 2.75
C LYS A 148 -15.25 30.43 3.42
N LYS A 149 -14.02 29.93 3.50
CA LYS A 149 -12.85 30.65 3.97
C LYS A 149 -12.62 31.95 3.19
N ARG A 150 -12.64 31.88 1.85
CA ARG A 150 -12.57 33.10 1.00
C ARG A 150 -13.73 34.07 1.23
N ARG A 151 -14.92 33.56 1.52
CA ARG A 151 -16.08 34.40 1.85
C ARG A 151 -15.91 35.09 3.20
N VAL A 152 -15.47 34.37 4.22
CA VAL A 152 -15.14 34.93 5.55
C VAL A 152 -14.05 36.00 5.39
N GLU A 153 -12.98 35.70 4.65
CA GLU A 153 -11.90 36.65 4.35
C GLU A 153 -12.39 37.90 3.57
N GLY A 154 -13.47 37.77 2.78
CA GLY A 154 -14.03 38.85 1.96
C GLY A 154 -15.15 39.66 2.63
N ILE A 155 -15.67 39.23 3.78
CA ILE A 155 -16.70 39.94 4.54
C ILE A 155 -16.02 40.74 5.65
N ALA A 156 -16.40 42.02 5.81
CA ALA A 156 -15.86 42.84 6.89
C ALA A 156 -16.23 42.23 8.27
N PRO A 157 -15.31 42.21 9.25
CA PRO A 157 -15.56 41.68 10.60
C PRO A 157 -16.78 42.31 11.31
N THR A 158 -17.08 43.57 10.99
CA THR A 158 -18.22 44.34 11.53
C THR A 158 -19.55 44.00 10.84
N HIS A 159 -19.54 43.22 9.76
CA HIS A 159 -20.74 42.86 9.03
C HIS A 159 -21.59 41.88 9.86
N PRO A 160 -22.92 42.06 9.98
CA PRO A 160 -23.79 41.24 10.83
C PRO A 160 -23.74 39.72 10.58
N LYS A 161 -23.35 39.31 9.36
CA LYS A 161 -23.20 37.89 8.99
C LYS A 161 -21.81 37.30 9.25
N HIS A 162 -20.80 38.12 9.58
CA HIS A 162 -19.45 37.61 9.77
C HIS A 162 -19.35 36.57 10.89
N PRO A 163 -19.94 36.77 12.10
CA PRO A 163 -19.92 35.75 13.15
C PRO A 163 -20.58 34.43 12.73
N GLN A 164 -21.66 34.50 11.96
CA GLN A 164 -22.36 33.33 11.44
C GLN A 164 -21.50 32.57 10.42
N GLU A 165 -20.86 33.29 9.50
CA GLU A 165 -20.00 32.68 8.47
C GLU A 165 -18.74 32.03 9.07
N VAL A 166 -18.16 32.64 10.11
CA VAL A 166 -17.05 32.06 10.89
C VAL A 166 -17.51 30.80 11.61
N GLN A 167 -18.62 30.85 12.35
CA GLN A 167 -19.14 29.69 13.08
C GLN A 167 -19.47 28.52 12.13
N GLU A 168 -20.00 28.80 10.94
CA GLU A 168 -20.23 27.78 9.93
C GLU A 168 -18.92 27.22 9.36
N LEU A 169 -17.89 28.05 9.15
CA LEU A 169 -16.56 27.60 8.72
C LEU A 169 -15.92 26.69 9.78
N ASP A 170 -15.95 27.11 11.05
CA ASP A 170 -15.43 26.33 12.18
C ASP A 170 -16.14 24.98 12.27
N LYS A 171 -17.48 24.96 12.17
CA LYS A 171 -18.24 23.70 12.12
C LYS A 171 -17.82 22.81 10.94
N MET A 172 -17.52 23.38 9.79
CA MET A 172 -17.07 22.63 8.62
C MET A 172 -15.65 22.06 8.80
N GLU A 173 -14.74 22.83 9.38
CA GLU A 173 -13.34 22.45 9.62
C GLU A 173 -13.20 21.47 10.80
N ASP A 174 -13.92 21.69 11.90
CA ASP A 174 -13.74 20.96 13.17
C ASP A 174 -14.68 19.77 13.35
N VAL A 175 -15.79 19.71 12.60
CA VAL A 175 -16.79 18.63 12.74
C VAL A 175 -17.01 17.90 11.41
N MET A 176 -17.47 18.61 10.37
CA MET A 176 -17.86 17.97 9.10
C MET A 176 -16.69 17.26 8.41
N LEU A 177 -15.56 17.95 8.19
CA LEU A 177 -14.40 17.35 7.52
C LEU A 177 -13.81 16.16 8.31
N PRO A 178 -13.60 16.26 9.64
CA PRO A 178 -13.17 15.12 10.46
C PRO A 178 -14.12 13.91 10.39
N MET A 179 -15.44 14.12 10.33
CA MET A 179 -16.40 13.03 10.16
C MET A 179 -16.21 12.29 8.82
N ILE A 180 -16.04 13.05 7.73
CA ILE A 180 -15.77 12.50 6.38
C ILE A 180 -14.43 11.76 6.35
N ASP A 181 -13.40 12.35 6.94
CA ASP A 181 -12.06 11.75 6.98
C ASP A 181 -12.06 10.44 7.80
N GLU A 182 -12.75 10.40 8.93
CA GLU A 182 -12.91 9.17 9.73
C GLU A 182 -13.63 8.08 8.94
N GLU A 183 -14.74 8.41 8.27
CA GLU A 183 -15.50 7.41 7.51
C GLU A 183 -14.69 6.86 6.33
N LEU A 184 -13.93 7.72 5.63
CA LEU A 184 -13.00 7.30 4.60
C LEU A 184 -11.87 6.42 5.17
N ILE A 185 -11.34 6.73 6.35
CA ILE A 185 -10.36 5.90 7.05
C ILE A 185 -10.94 4.52 7.37
N ARG A 186 -12.18 4.45 7.88
CA ARG A 186 -12.86 3.18 8.19
C ARG A 186 -13.10 2.34 6.94
N LEU A 187 -13.53 2.97 5.85
CA LEU A 187 -13.74 2.28 4.58
C LEU A 187 -12.44 1.71 4.00
N ARG A 188 -11.36 2.50 4.00
CA ARG A 188 -10.02 2.04 3.62
C ARG A 188 -9.51 0.94 4.52
N THR A 189 -9.80 1.02 5.82
CA THR A 189 -9.46 -0.03 6.77
C THR A 189 -10.22 -1.31 6.45
N PHE A 190 -11.50 -1.22 6.11
CA PHE A 190 -12.30 -2.39 5.74
C PHE A 190 -11.80 -3.07 4.47
N ILE A 191 -11.42 -2.29 3.44
CA ILE A 191 -10.78 -2.82 2.23
C ILE A 191 -9.50 -3.58 2.60
N LYS A 192 -8.62 -2.95 3.40
CA LYS A 192 -7.35 -3.56 3.83
C LYS A 192 -7.55 -4.83 4.66
N THR A 193 -8.52 -4.86 5.57
CA THR A 193 -8.78 -6.05 6.40
C THR A 193 -9.39 -7.18 5.57
N PHE A 194 -10.22 -6.86 4.58
CA PHE A 194 -10.69 -7.84 3.60
C PHE A 194 -9.55 -8.43 2.77
N GLU A 195 -8.62 -7.61 2.26
CA GLU A 195 -7.46 -8.07 1.48
C GLU A 195 -6.59 -9.10 2.24
N LYS A 196 -6.49 -8.98 3.57
CA LYS A 196 -5.77 -9.95 4.42
C LYS A 196 -6.40 -11.36 4.39
N ILE A 197 -7.71 -11.47 4.16
CA ILE A 197 -8.45 -12.76 4.16
C ILE A 197 -8.92 -13.21 2.77
N GLU A 198 -8.85 -12.33 1.76
CA GLU A 198 -9.35 -12.55 0.39
C GLU A 198 -8.82 -13.85 -0.22
N GLY A 199 -7.50 -14.07 -0.17
CA GLY A 199 -6.87 -15.24 -0.78
C GLY A 199 -7.44 -16.55 -0.24
N ARG A 200 -7.55 -16.65 1.09
CA ARG A 200 -8.09 -17.85 1.76
C ARG A 200 -9.59 -18.01 1.53
N LYS A 201 -10.36 -16.92 1.57
CA LYS A 201 -11.78 -16.93 1.20
C LYS A 201 -11.95 -17.46 -0.23
N LEU A 202 -11.13 -17.00 -1.17
CA LEU A 202 -11.20 -17.39 -2.57
C LEU A 202 -10.79 -18.85 -2.79
N GLU A 203 -9.78 -19.35 -2.07
CA GLU A 203 -9.38 -20.76 -2.08
C GLU A 203 -10.53 -21.65 -1.60
N LEU A 204 -11.14 -21.33 -0.46
CA LEU A 204 -12.30 -22.07 0.05
C LEU A 204 -13.47 -22.03 -0.93
N PHE A 205 -13.76 -20.86 -1.49
CA PHE A 205 -14.82 -20.68 -2.48
C PHE A 205 -14.61 -21.59 -3.70
N LYS A 206 -13.40 -21.60 -4.28
CA LYS A 206 -13.06 -22.47 -5.43
C LYS A 206 -13.11 -23.95 -5.07
N ALA A 207 -12.65 -24.32 -3.87
CA ALA A 207 -12.70 -25.69 -3.38
C ALA A 207 -14.15 -26.17 -3.24
N LYS A 208 -15.03 -25.35 -2.64
CA LYS A 208 -16.47 -25.64 -2.51
C LYS A 208 -17.17 -25.69 -3.87
N GLU A 209 -16.87 -24.79 -4.79
CA GLU A 209 -17.45 -24.82 -6.15
C GLU A 209 -17.05 -26.10 -6.90
N THR A 210 -15.77 -26.48 -6.82
CA THR A 210 -15.25 -27.71 -7.44
C THR A 210 -15.90 -28.95 -6.82
N ALA A 211 -15.98 -29.00 -5.49
CA ALA A 211 -16.63 -30.09 -4.76
C ALA A 211 -18.12 -30.19 -5.09
N GLN A 212 -18.82 -29.07 -5.24
CA GLN A 212 -20.23 -29.04 -5.63
C GLN A 212 -20.43 -29.63 -7.03
N ARG A 213 -19.64 -29.18 -8.01
CA ARG A 213 -19.68 -29.72 -9.38
C ARG A 213 -19.41 -31.23 -9.38
N ARG A 214 -18.42 -31.68 -8.60
CA ARG A 214 -18.07 -33.11 -8.52
C ARG A 214 -19.18 -33.92 -7.86
N LYS A 215 -19.79 -33.41 -6.78
CA LYS A 215 -20.96 -34.02 -6.13
C LYS A 215 -22.13 -34.19 -7.11
N ASP A 216 -22.42 -33.16 -7.91
CA ASP A 216 -23.50 -33.21 -8.89
C ASP A 216 -23.21 -34.19 -10.03
N GLU A 217 -21.95 -34.30 -10.46
CA GLU A 217 -21.51 -35.31 -11.44
C GLU A 217 -21.63 -36.73 -10.89
N ILE A 218 -21.14 -36.98 -9.67
CA ILE A 218 -21.21 -38.31 -9.03
C ILE A 218 -22.67 -38.71 -8.80
N LYS A 219 -23.53 -37.80 -8.35
CA LYS A 219 -24.97 -38.06 -8.20
C LYS A 219 -25.65 -38.53 -9.49
N ARG A 220 -25.15 -38.13 -10.66
CA ARG A 220 -25.65 -38.60 -11.97
C ARG A 220 -25.09 -39.98 -12.36
N LYS A 221 -23.83 -40.26 -12.04
CA LYS A 221 -23.12 -41.49 -12.46
C LYS A 221 -23.34 -42.68 -11.53
N LEU A 222 -23.46 -42.45 -10.22
CA LEU A 222 -23.56 -43.52 -9.22
C LEU A 222 -24.77 -44.45 -9.46
N PRO A 223 -25.98 -43.95 -9.80
CA PRO A 223 -27.11 -44.82 -10.13
C PRO A 223 -26.88 -45.69 -11.38
N GLN A 224 -26.10 -45.20 -12.36
CA GLN A 224 -25.80 -45.95 -13.59
C GLN A 224 -24.84 -47.11 -13.30
N LEU A 225 -23.81 -46.87 -12.48
CA LEU A 225 -22.91 -47.92 -12.03
C LEU A 225 -23.64 -48.99 -11.24
N GLU A 226 -24.54 -48.60 -10.33
CA GLU A 226 -25.36 -49.54 -9.57
C GLU A 226 -26.27 -50.38 -10.50
N THR A 227 -26.84 -49.76 -11.52
CA THR A 227 -27.67 -50.45 -12.53
C THR A 227 -26.86 -51.49 -13.32
N ASN A 228 -25.57 -51.25 -13.58
CA ASN A 228 -24.70 -52.19 -14.28
C ASN A 228 -24.13 -53.29 -13.37
N LEU A 229 -23.96 -52.99 -12.08
CA LEU A 229 -23.40 -53.90 -11.09
C LEU A 229 -24.37 -55.04 -10.75
N ARG A 230 -25.65 -54.73 -10.49
CA ARG A 230 -26.67 -55.71 -10.06
C ARG A 230 -26.81 -56.91 -11.03
N PRO A 231 -26.91 -56.74 -12.37
CA PRO A 231 -27.01 -57.87 -13.29
C PRO A 231 -25.75 -58.75 -13.31
N LEU A 232 -24.56 -58.15 -13.13
CA LEU A 232 -23.31 -58.89 -13.08
C LEU A 232 -23.20 -59.72 -11.79
N GLU A 233 -23.66 -59.18 -10.66
CA GLU A 233 -23.70 -59.91 -9.38
C GLU A 233 -24.66 -61.10 -9.46
N ALA A 234 -25.85 -60.92 -10.05
CA ALA A 234 -26.79 -62.00 -10.31
C ALA A 234 -26.22 -63.06 -11.26
N LYS A 235 -25.49 -62.64 -12.31
CA LYS A 235 -24.84 -63.55 -13.26
C LYS A 235 -23.72 -64.35 -12.59
N HIS A 236 -22.92 -63.72 -11.74
CA HIS A 236 -21.86 -64.38 -10.96
C HIS A 236 -22.42 -65.45 -10.03
N ALA A 237 -23.46 -65.12 -9.26
CA ALA A 237 -24.13 -66.08 -8.37
C ALA A 237 -24.67 -67.29 -9.14
N THR A 238 -25.30 -67.06 -10.29
CA THR A 238 -25.81 -68.13 -11.17
C THR A 238 -24.68 -69.03 -11.67
N LEU A 239 -23.62 -68.45 -12.27
CA LEU A 239 -22.50 -69.22 -12.81
C LEU A 239 -21.73 -69.98 -11.74
N SER A 240 -21.57 -69.40 -10.55
CA SER A 240 -20.93 -70.06 -9.41
C SER A 240 -21.74 -71.28 -8.94
N ALA A 241 -23.07 -71.14 -8.84
CA ALA A 241 -23.96 -72.25 -8.50
C ALA A 241 -23.95 -73.36 -9.57
N GLU A 242 -23.98 -73.01 -10.86
CA GLU A 242 -23.86 -73.97 -11.97
C GLU A 242 -22.52 -74.72 -11.94
N LEU A 243 -21.41 -74.01 -11.72
CA LEU A 243 -20.09 -74.60 -11.62
C LEU A 243 -19.99 -75.58 -10.44
N ASN A 244 -20.56 -75.21 -9.28
CA ASN A 244 -20.60 -76.09 -8.12
C ASN A 244 -21.39 -77.37 -8.40
N ARG A 245 -22.53 -77.29 -9.08
CA ARG A 245 -23.32 -78.47 -9.48
C ARG A 245 -22.59 -79.36 -10.49
N LEU A 246 -21.72 -78.81 -11.34
CA LEU A 246 -20.89 -79.61 -12.25
C LEU A 246 -19.74 -80.32 -11.52
N LYS A 247 -19.10 -79.64 -10.56
CA LYS A 247 -17.98 -80.19 -9.77
C LYS A 247 -18.43 -81.21 -8.73
N SER A 248 -19.59 -80.97 -8.11
CA SER A 248 -20.19 -81.81 -7.09
C SER A 248 -21.66 -82.04 -7.44
N PRO A 249 -21.96 -82.97 -8.38
CA PRO A 249 -23.32 -83.23 -8.80
C PRO A 249 -24.19 -83.67 -7.61
N PRO A 250 -25.38 -83.07 -7.42
CA PRO A 250 -26.32 -83.50 -6.41
C PRO A 250 -26.84 -84.91 -6.72
N ASP A 251 -27.20 -85.67 -5.68
CA ASP A 251 -27.86 -86.97 -5.86
C ASP A 251 -29.27 -86.76 -6.41
N TYR A 252 -29.48 -87.17 -7.66
CA TYR A 252 -30.76 -86.99 -8.35
C TYR A 252 -31.91 -87.71 -7.64
N ARG A 253 -31.64 -88.75 -6.84
CA ARG A 253 -32.66 -89.53 -6.13
C ARG A 253 -33.35 -88.74 -5.03
N GLU A 254 -32.64 -87.81 -4.40
CA GLU A 254 -33.23 -86.93 -3.37
C GLU A 254 -34.19 -85.92 -3.99
N ALA A 255 -33.81 -85.34 -5.13
CA ALA A 255 -34.70 -84.45 -5.88
C ALA A 255 -35.90 -85.21 -6.50
N GLU A 256 -35.69 -86.45 -6.95
CA GLU A 256 -36.77 -87.34 -7.42
C GLU A 256 -37.80 -87.60 -6.32
N LYS A 257 -37.36 -87.84 -5.08
CA LYS A 257 -38.26 -87.95 -3.91
C LYS A 257 -39.00 -86.64 -3.61
N HIS A 258 -38.31 -85.49 -3.71
CA HIS A 258 -38.91 -84.17 -3.47
C HIS A 258 -40.09 -83.89 -4.43
N PHE A 259 -39.92 -84.26 -5.70
CA PHE A 259 -40.98 -84.11 -6.70
C PHE A 259 -42.00 -85.23 -6.70
N ALA A 260 -41.75 -86.39 -6.08
CA ALA A 260 -42.73 -87.48 -5.99
C ALA A 260 -44.02 -87.08 -5.25
N ASN A 261 -44.00 -86.02 -4.43
CA ASN A 261 -45.19 -85.41 -3.86
C ASN A 261 -45.78 -84.32 -4.78
N PRO A 262 -46.94 -84.54 -5.42
CA PRO A 262 -47.54 -83.56 -6.33
C PRO A 262 -48.24 -82.39 -5.62
N ASN A 263 -48.32 -82.39 -4.28
CA ASN A 263 -49.04 -81.38 -3.50
C ASN A 263 -48.08 -80.40 -2.79
N PRO A 264 -47.76 -79.23 -3.38
CA PRO A 264 -46.84 -78.25 -2.80
C PRO A 264 -47.37 -77.61 -1.51
N ALA A 265 -48.69 -77.62 -1.25
CA ALA A 265 -49.26 -77.07 -0.01
C ALA A 265 -48.79 -77.83 1.24
N SER A 266 -48.43 -79.11 1.08
CA SER A 266 -47.86 -79.93 2.16
C SER A 266 -46.38 -79.61 2.46
N ILE A 267 -45.71 -78.87 1.57
CA ILE A 267 -44.28 -78.54 1.65
C ILE A 267 -44.09 -77.09 2.12
N PHE A 268 -44.91 -76.16 1.60
CA PHE A 268 -44.74 -74.72 1.85
C PHE A 268 -45.82 -74.11 2.78
N GLY A 269 -46.82 -74.90 3.19
CA GLY A 269 -47.92 -74.46 4.08
C GLY A 269 -49.10 -73.80 3.35
N ALA A 270 -50.22 -73.62 4.07
CA ALA A 270 -51.49 -73.14 3.50
C ALA A 270 -51.62 -71.59 3.39
N ASN A 271 -50.61 -70.83 3.84
CA ASN A 271 -50.64 -69.36 3.88
C ASN A 271 -50.21 -68.68 2.57
N ILE A 272 -50.14 -69.43 1.47
CA ILE A 272 -49.71 -68.94 0.15
C ILE A 272 -50.93 -68.79 -0.75
N GLU A 273 -50.87 -67.85 -1.69
CA GLU A 273 -51.93 -67.60 -2.66
C GLU A 273 -52.41 -68.90 -3.33
N ALA A 274 -53.71 -69.19 -3.20
CA ALA A 274 -54.32 -70.42 -3.70
C ALA A 274 -54.15 -70.61 -5.22
N GLY A 275 -54.16 -69.50 -5.99
CA GLY A 275 -53.93 -69.51 -7.43
C GLY A 275 -52.52 -69.99 -7.81
N PHE A 276 -51.50 -69.49 -7.10
CA PHE A 276 -50.11 -69.92 -7.29
C PHE A 276 -49.90 -71.37 -6.88
N LEU A 277 -50.42 -71.80 -5.72
CA LEU A 277 -50.30 -73.19 -5.26
C LEU A 277 -50.95 -74.18 -6.23
N LYS A 278 -52.10 -73.82 -6.80
CA LYS A 278 -52.76 -74.62 -7.84
C LYS A 278 -51.86 -74.77 -9.07
N LYS A 279 -51.31 -73.66 -9.57
CA LYS A 279 -50.41 -73.65 -10.73
C LYS A 279 -49.15 -74.47 -10.49
N LEU A 280 -48.52 -74.33 -9.32
CA LEU A 280 -47.34 -75.11 -8.94
C LEU A 280 -47.66 -76.61 -8.81
N SER A 281 -48.83 -76.97 -8.28
CA SER A 281 -49.27 -78.38 -8.21
C SER A 281 -49.49 -78.97 -9.61
N GLU A 282 -50.10 -78.23 -10.53
CA GLU A 282 -50.25 -78.64 -11.93
C GLU A 282 -48.88 -78.86 -12.57
N MET A 283 -47.95 -77.92 -12.40
CA MET A 283 -46.59 -78.00 -12.93
C MET A 283 -45.82 -79.23 -12.38
N ARG A 284 -45.94 -79.53 -11.08
CA ARG A 284 -45.37 -80.75 -10.46
C ARG A 284 -45.99 -82.04 -11.00
N LYS A 285 -47.32 -82.09 -11.15
CA LYS A 285 -48.02 -83.26 -11.71
C LYS A 285 -47.59 -83.54 -13.15
N THR A 286 -47.50 -82.50 -13.98
CA THR A 286 -47.03 -82.63 -15.36
C THR A 286 -45.59 -83.12 -15.40
N LEU A 287 -44.71 -82.56 -14.57
CA LEU A 287 -43.32 -83.01 -14.42
C LEU A 287 -43.22 -84.51 -14.12
N ILE A 288 -43.89 -85.00 -13.08
CA ILE A 288 -43.82 -86.42 -12.67
C ILE A 288 -44.42 -87.32 -13.75
N GLY A 289 -45.55 -86.92 -14.32
CA GLY A 289 -46.26 -87.69 -15.35
C GLY A 289 -45.43 -87.87 -16.62
N GLU A 290 -44.86 -86.78 -17.14
CA GLU A 290 -44.05 -86.82 -18.36
C GLU A 290 -42.68 -87.46 -18.11
N TYR A 291 -42.04 -87.19 -16.98
CA TYR A 291 -40.76 -87.79 -16.60
C TYR A 291 -40.84 -89.32 -16.43
N GLY A 292 -41.95 -89.84 -15.90
CA GLY A 292 -42.14 -91.28 -15.65
C GLY A 292 -42.12 -92.13 -16.92
N TYR A 293 -42.56 -91.59 -18.06
CA TYR A 293 -42.66 -92.29 -19.36
C TYR A 293 -41.70 -91.77 -20.43
N ALA A 294 -40.85 -90.78 -20.11
CA ALA A 294 -39.95 -90.17 -21.09
C ALA A 294 -38.82 -91.12 -21.52
N ASN A 295 -38.66 -91.31 -22.83
CA ASN A 295 -37.51 -92.02 -23.41
C ASN A 295 -36.18 -91.28 -23.15
N ASN A 296 -36.21 -89.95 -23.03
CA ASN A 296 -35.07 -89.13 -22.64
C ASN A 296 -35.44 -88.27 -21.42
N LYS A 297 -35.21 -88.84 -20.24
CA LYS A 297 -35.54 -88.23 -18.95
C LYS A 297 -34.83 -86.89 -18.72
N THR A 298 -33.57 -86.76 -19.15
CA THR A 298 -32.81 -85.51 -19.04
C THR A 298 -33.44 -84.40 -19.88
N LEU A 299 -33.86 -84.70 -21.12
CA LEU A 299 -34.54 -83.73 -21.97
C LEU A 299 -35.91 -83.33 -21.41
N ALA A 300 -36.67 -84.27 -20.85
CA ALA A 300 -37.95 -83.98 -20.20
C ALA A 300 -37.76 -83.01 -19.00
N LEU A 301 -36.80 -83.29 -18.12
CA LEU A 301 -36.46 -82.39 -17.00
C LEU A 301 -36.03 -81.00 -17.50
N ARG A 302 -35.24 -80.92 -18.57
CA ARG A 302 -34.82 -79.65 -19.18
C ARG A 302 -36.00 -78.83 -19.70
N ASN A 303 -36.97 -79.48 -20.36
CA ASN A 303 -38.17 -78.82 -20.87
C ASN A 303 -39.04 -78.26 -19.73
N HIS A 304 -39.22 -79.03 -18.65
CA HIS A 304 -39.93 -78.52 -17.47
C HIS A 304 -39.18 -77.38 -16.80
N LEU A 305 -37.86 -77.51 -16.63
CA LEU A 305 -37.03 -76.45 -16.08
C LEU A 305 -37.20 -75.15 -16.88
N PHE A 306 -37.18 -75.23 -18.21
CA PHE A 306 -37.45 -74.09 -19.09
C PHE A 306 -38.83 -73.48 -18.84
N ASN A 307 -39.89 -74.30 -18.79
CA ASN A 307 -41.26 -73.84 -18.57
C ASN A 307 -41.43 -73.16 -17.20
N TRP A 308 -40.79 -73.71 -16.16
CA TRP A 308 -40.84 -73.16 -14.82
C TRP A 308 -40.08 -71.83 -14.74
N GLN A 309 -38.92 -71.74 -15.41
CA GLN A 309 -38.17 -70.49 -15.55
C GLN A 309 -38.94 -69.41 -16.33
N GLN A 310 -39.73 -69.77 -17.34
CA GLN A 310 -40.60 -68.78 -18.02
C GLN A 310 -41.67 -68.25 -17.08
N TYR A 311 -42.29 -69.12 -16.28
CA TYR A 311 -43.28 -68.69 -15.28
C TYR A 311 -42.66 -67.79 -14.20
N LEU A 312 -41.44 -68.11 -13.76
CA LEU A 312 -40.67 -67.24 -12.87
C LEU A 312 -40.43 -65.86 -13.48
N LYS A 313 -40.02 -65.81 -14.76
CA LYS A 313 -39.81 -64.53 -15.47
C LYS A 313 -41.08 -63.69 -15.59
N GLU A 314 -42.25 -64.31 -15.77
CA GLU A 314 -43.53 -63.61 -15.80
C GLU A 314 -43.82 -62.93 -14.45
N LEU A 315 -43.60 -63.65 -13.34
CA LEU A 315 -43.76 -63.13 -11.99
C LEU A 315 -42.75 -62.03 -11.65
N GLU A 316 -41.48 -62.20 -12.06
CA GLU A 316 -40.44 -61.17 -11.91
C GLU A 316 -40.78 -59.91 -12.73
N LYS A 317 -41.31 -60.07 -13.95
CA LYS A 317 -41.78 -58.96 -14.78
C LYS A 317 -42.96 -58.24 -14.16
N GLU A 318 -43.90 -58.97 -13.55
CA GLU A 318 -44.99 -58.39 -12.76
C GLU A 318 -44.43 -57.55 -11.60
N ALA A 319 -43.49 -58.09 -10.82
CA ALA A 319 -42.87 -57.39 -9.70
C ALA A 319 -42.13 -56.12 -10.13
N VAL A 320 -41.33 -56.17 -11.20
CA VAL A 320 -40.64 -54.99 -11.74
C VAL A 320 -41.63 -53.94 -12.22
N THR A 321 -42.71 -54.36 -12.88
CA THR A 321 -43.77 -53.43 -13.34
C THR A 321 -44.43 -52.71 -12.16
N LEU A 322 -44.73 -53.44 -11.08
CA LEU A 322 -45.28 -52.86 -9.86
C LEU A 322 -44.30 -51.88 -9.18
N GLU A 323 -43.00 -52.22 -9.11
CA GLU A 323 -41.97 -51.36 -8.53
C GLU A 323 -41.77 -50.06 -9.32
N VAL A 324 -41.76 -50.14 -10.65
CA VAL A 324 -41.71 -48.96 -11.54
C VAL A 324 -42.95 -48.08 -11.35
N ASN A 325 -44.13 -48.68 -11.27
CA ASN A 325 -45.37 -47.94 -11.02
C ASN A 325 -45.35 -47.24 -9.65
N LEU A 326 -44.91 -47.92 -8.58
CA LEU A 326 -44.83 -47.35 -7.23
C LEU A 326 -43.80 -46.21 -7.11
N ARG A 327 -42.72 -46.27 -7.90
CA ARG A 327 -41.69 -45.22 -7.97
C ARG A 327 -42.16 -43.99 -8.74
N ASN A 328 -42.92 -44.19 -9.82
CA ASN A 328 -43.31 -43.11 -10.73
C ASN A 328 -44.65 -42.45 -10.36
N MET A 329 -45.50 -43.12 -9.56
CA MET A 329 -46.80 -42.59 -9.15
C MET A 329 -46.74 -41.84 -7.81
N PRO A 330 -47.55 -40.77 -7.64
CA PRO A 330 -47.61 -40.01 -6.38
C PRO A 330 -48.16 -40.84 -5.22
N ALA A 331 -47.99 -40.34 -3.99
CA ALA A 331 -48.44 -41.01 -2.76
C ALA A 331 -49.97 -41.24 -2.71
N THR A 332 -50.76 -40.52 -3.51
CA THR A 332 -52.23 -40.59 -3.58
C THR A 332 -52.77 -41.61 -4.59
N TRP A 333 -51.93 -42.44 -5.22
CA TRP A 333 -52.38 -43.42 -6.21
C TRP A 333 -53.31 -44.47 -5.59
N ALA A 334 -54.55 -44.56 -6.10
CA ALA A 334 -55.61 -45.39 -5.52
C ALA A 334 -55.26 -46.88 -5.37
N ARG A 335 -54.36 -47.40 -6.21
CA ARG A 335 -53.89 -48.80 -6.18
C ARG A 335 -52.58 -49.00 -5.42
N ARG A 336 -52.07 -47.98 -4.72
CA ARG A 336 -50.76 -48.02 -4.07
C ARG A 336 -50.68 -49.11 -3.00
N ALA A 337 -51.60 -49.13 -2.04
CA ALA A 337 -51.62 -50.13 -0.98
C ALA A 337 -51.79 -51.57 -1.51
N GLU A 338 -52.65 -51.76 -2.52
CA GLU A 338 -52.85 -53.05 -3.20
C GLU A 338 -51.55 -53.50 -3.92
N SER A 339 -50.90 -52.58 -4.65
CA SER A 339 -49.67 -52.85 -5.39
C SER A 339 -48.46 -53.08 -4.48
N GLU A 340 -48.36 -52.36 -3.36
CA GLU A 340 -47.36 -52.59 -2.32
C GLU A 340 -47.55 -53.96 -1.67
N THR A 341 -48.80 -54.35 -1.38
CA THR A 341 -49.13 -55.68 -0.83
C THR A 341 -48.81 -56.79 -1.83
N ARG A 342 -49.19 -56.62 -3.12
CA ARG A 342 -48.89 -57.60 -4.17
C ARG A 342 -47.39 -57.73 -4.42
N LEU A 343 -46.66 -56.62 -4.46
CA LEU A 343 -45.21 -56.61 -4.63
C LEU A 343 -44.51 -57.30 -3.45
N ALA A 344 -44.96 -57.03 -2.22
CA ALA A 344 -44.45 -57.68 -1.02
C ALA A 344 -44.70 -59.20 -1.06
N LEU A 345 -45.89 -59.63 -1.47
CA LEU A 345 -46.23 -61.06 -1.61
C LEU A 345 -45.41 -61.74 -2.73
N LEU A 346 -45.24 -61.07 -3.87
CA LEU A 346 -44.43 -61.58 -4.98
C LEU A 346 -42.97 -61.77 -4.56
N ARG A 347 -42.35 -60.75 -3.95
CA ARG A 347 -40.93 -60.80 -3.56
C ARG A 347 -40.66 -61.64 -2.32
N GLY A 348 -41.51 -61.56 -1.30
CA GLY A 348 -41.26 -62.19 0.00
C GLY A 348 -41.80 -63.61 0.14
N SER A 349 -42.46 -64.17 -0.88
CA SER A 349 -42.97 -65.55 -0.80
C SER A 349 -43.05 -66.24 -2.17
N ILE A 350 -43.79 -65.68 -3.13
CA ILE A 350 -44.12 -66.42 -4.37
C ILE A 350 -42.88 -66.69 -5.24
N ILE A 351 -42.09 -65.66 -5.52
CA ILE A 351 -40.87 -65.76 -6.33
C ILE A 351 -39.84 -66.65 -5.62
N GLU A 352 -39.66 -66.48 -4.31
CA GLU A 352 -38.73 -67.29 -3.51
C GLU A 352 -39.09 -68.78 -3.52
N ILE A 353 -40.37 -69.12 -3.36
CA ILE A 353 -40.83 -70.52 -3.43
C ILE A 353 -40.59 -71.10 -4.81
N LEU A 354 -40.94 -70.37 -5.88
CA LEU A 354 -40.73 -70.85 -7.24
C LEU A 354 -39.24 -70.97 -7.58
N GLN A 355 -38.39 -70.07 -7.09
CA GLN A 355 -36.94 -70.15 -7.24
C GLN A 355 -36.36 -71.36 -6.52
N SER A 356 -36.83 -71.64 -5.29
CA SER A 356 -36.45 -72.85 -4.53
C SER A 356 -36.84 -74.12 -5.28
N GLU A 357 -38.06 -74.15 -5.83
CA GLU A 357 -38.57 -75.25 -6.64
C GLU A 357 -37.79 -75.45 -7.96
N ILE A 358 -37.47 -74.36 -8.65
CA ILE A 358 -36.60 -74.38 -9.84
C ILE A 358 -35.20 -74.86 -9.46
N ASN A 359 -34.68 -74.49 -8.29
CA ASN A 359 -33.38 -74.93 -7.81
C ASN A 359 -33.36 -76.44 -7.56
N GLU A 360 -34.39 -76.99 -6.91
CA GLU A 360 -34.52 -78.45 -6.74
C GLU A 360 -34.67 -79.17 -8.08
N LEU A 361 -35.45 -78.61 -9.02
CA LEU A 361 -35.57 -79.17 -10.36
C LEU A 361 -34.25 -79.10 -11.15
N THR A 362 -33.46 -78.03 -10.92
CA THR A 362 -32.11 -77.88 -11.48
C THR A 362 -31.17 -78.92 -10.89
N ASN A 363 -31.25 -79.19 -9.58
CA ASN A 363 -30.49 -80.25 -8.93
C ASN A 363 -30.88 -81.63 -9.49
N PHE A 364 -32.17 -81.87 -9.69
CA PHE A 364 -32.67 -83.10 -10.31
C PHE A 364 -32.07 -83.29 -11.72
N HIS A 365 -32.15 -82.26 -12.56
CA HIS A 365 -31.58 -82.29 -13.90
C HIS A 365 -30.06 -82.49 -13.87
N ALA A 366 -29.33 -81.74 -13.03
CA ALA A 366 -27.87 -81.80 -12.95
C ALA A 366 -27.37 -83.16 -12.45
N GLY A 367 -27.99 -83.73 -11.43
CA GLY A 367 -27.65 -85.05 -10.91
C GLY A 367 -27.89 -86.16 -11.93
N LEU A 368 -28.98 -86.08 -12.69
CA LEU A 368 -29.29 -87.06 -13.74
C LEU A 368 -28.36 -86.89 -14.96
N GLU A 369 -28.08 -85.65 -15.36
CA GLU A 369 -27.17 -85.34 -16.46
C GLU A 369 -25.73 -85.78 -16.18
N ALA A 370 -25.28 -85.70 -14.91
CA ALA A 370 -23.96 -86.17 -14.49
C ALA A 370 -23.76 -87.69 -14.62
N ILE A 371 -24.85 -88.47 -14.58
CA ILE A 371 -24.81 -89.93 -14.80
C ILE A 371 -24.78 -90.28 -16.30
N VAL A 372 -25.38 -89.42 -17.13
CA VAL A 372 -25.50 -89.64 -18.58
C VAL A 372 -24.26 -89.15 -19.34
N LYS A 373 -23.62 -88.08 -18.89
CA LYS A 373 -22.44 -87.49 -19.56
C LYS A 373 -21.15 -88.25 -19.26
N THR A 374 -20.27 -88.28 -20.25
CA THR A 374 -18.90 -88.79 -20.06
C THR A 374 -18.06 -87.83 -19.22
N LYS A 375 -17.03 -88.36 -18.57
CA LYS A 375 -16.09 -87.54 -17.77
C LYS A 375 -15.46 -86.39 -18.57
N ALA A 376 -15.15 -86.62 -19.85
CA ALA A 376 -14.56 -85.61 -20.74
C ALA A 376 -15.53 -84.46 -21.08
N GLU A 377 -16.83 -84.74 -21.21
CA GLU A 377 -17.86 -83.73 -21.46
C GLU A 377 -18.10 -82.86 -20.22
N ILE A 378 -18.09 -83.45 -19.02
CA ILE A 378 -18.20 -82.72 -17.75
C ILE A 378 -16.98 -81.82 -17.55
N GLU A 379 -15.77 -82.30 -17.85
CA GLU A 379 -14.53 -81.52 -17.74
C GLU A 379 -14.52 -80.34 -18.72
N THR A 380 -14.97 -80.54 -19.96
CA THR A 380 -15.11 -79.48 -20.96
C THR A 380 -16.12 -78.41 -20.52
N ALA A 381 -17.29 -78.82 -20.03
CA ALA A 381 -18.32 -77.90 -19.52
C ALA A 381 -17.84 -77.13 -18.28
N THR A 382 -17.12 -77.80 -17.38
CA THR A 382 -16.51 -77.18 -16.19
C THR A 382 -15.53 -76.10 -16.59
N LYS A 383 -14.60 -76.40 -17.51
CA LYS A 383 -13.61 -75.43 -18.00
C LYS A 383 -14.26 -74.23 -18.70
N ALA A 384 -15.30 -74.45 -19.49
CA ALA A 384 -16.04 -73.37 -20.14
C ALA A 384 -16.73 -72.44 -19.12
N LYS A 385 -17.34 -73.01 -18.07
CA LYS A 385 -17.98 -72.25 -16.99
C LYS A 385 -16.98 -71.52 -16.10
N GLU A 386 -15.82 -72.11 -15.83
CA GLU A 386 -14.71 -71.43 -15.14
C GLU A 386 -14.22 -70.20 -15.92
N GLN A 387 -14.05 -70.31 -17.23
CA GLN A 387 -13.67 -69.17 -18.07
C GLN A 387 -14.74 -68.08 -18.10
N GLU A 388 -16.02 -68.44 -18.17
CA GLU A 388 -17.11 -67.47 -18.14
C GLU A 388 -17.22 -66.78 -16.77
N LEU A 389 -17.12 -67.55 -15.68
CA LEU A 389 -17.11 -67.02 -14.31
C LEU A 389 -15.95 -66.05 -14.11
N ALA A 390 -14.73 -66.41 -14.54
CA ALA A 390 -13.57 -65.55 -14.45
C ALA A 390 -13.75 -64.21 -15.20
N ARG A 391 -14.42 -64.21 -16.37
CA ARG A 391 -14.74 -62.96 -17.10
C ARG A 391 -15.76 -62.10 -16.35
N VAL A 392 -16.79 -62.71 -15.76
CA VAL A 392 -17.78 -61.98 -14.97
C VAL A 392 -17.17 -61.43 -13.68
N GLU A 393 -16.29 -62.20 -13.02
CA GLU A 393 -15.53 -61.78 -11.85
C GLU A 393 -14.63 -60.59 -12.16
N GLN A 394 -13.92 -60.62 -13.29
CA GLN A 394 -13.10 -59.50 -13.72
C GLN A 394 -13.93 -58.22 -13.93
N ASN A 395 -15.09 -58.32 -14.59
CA ASN A 395 -15.98 -57.17 -14.79
C ASN A 395 -16.56 -56.68 -13.45
N LEU A 396 -16.96 -57.59 -12.56
CA LEU A 396 -17.44 -57.24 -11.22
C LEU A 396 -16.38 -56.51 -10.41
N ALA A 397 -15.14 -56.98 -10.45
CA ALA A 397 -14.02 -56.34 -9.75
C ALA A 397 -13.84 -54.89 -10.23
N VAL A 398 -13.91 -54.64 -11.54
CA VAL A 398 -13.83 -53.29 -12.12
C VAL A 398 -14.98 -52.41 -11.65
N TYR A 399 -16.23 -52.84 -11.84
CA TYR A 399 -17.40 -52.03 -11.47
C TYR A 399 -17.50 -51.81 -9.94
N ARG A 400 -17.12 -52.78 -9.11
CA ARG A 400 -17.06 -52.60 -7.65
C ARG A 400 -16.00 -51.60 -7.24
N LYS A 401 -14.82 -51.66 -7.86
CA LYS A 401 -13.74 -50.70 -7.63
C LYS A 401 -14.18 -49.29 -8.01
N ASP A 402 -14.76 -49.11 -9.19
CA ASP A 402 -15.22 -47.80 -9.66
C ASP A 402 -16.36 -47.25 -8.79
N PHE A 403 -17.30 -48.11 -8.37
CA PHE A 403 -18.38 -47.72 -7.47
C PHE A 403 -17.87 -47.28 -6.09
N GLN A 404 -16.88 -48.00 -5.53
CA GLN A 404 -16.26 -47.58 -4.26
C GLN A 404 -15.45 -46.30 -4.40
N ALA A 405 -14.65 -46.18 -5.47
CA ALA A 405 -13.91 -44.94 -5.75
C ALA A 405 -14.86 -43.73 -5.85
N MET A 406 -16.01 -43.86 -6.54
CA MET A 406 -16.99 -42.78 -6.60
C MET A 406 -17.66 -42.48 -5.25
N LYS A 407 -17.85 -43.48 -4.37
CA LYS A 407 -18.35 -43.24 -3.00
C LYS A 407 -17.33 -42.49 -2.14
N GLU A 408 -16.06 -42.87 -2.21
CA GLU A 408 -14.96 -42.20 -1.51
C GLU A 408 -14.79 -40.76 -2.00
N GLU A 409 -14.87 -40.54 -3.32
CA GLU A 409 -14.85 -39.21 -3.91
C GLU A 409 -16.07 -38.36 -3.48
N LEU A 410 -17.26 -38.96 -3.39
CA LEU A 410 -18.45 -38.26 -2.90
C LEU A 410 -18.27 -37.83 -1.45
N ALA A 411 -17.78 -38.72 -0.58
CA ALA A 411 -17.49 -38.40 0.82
C ALA A 411 -16.46 -37.26 0.93
N THR A 412 -15.43 -37.26 0.08
CA THR A 412 -14.41 -36.19 0.02
C THR A 412 -15.02 -34.86 -0.41
N ALA A 413 -15.87 -34.87 -1.45
CA ALA A 413 -16.58 -33.68 -1.91
C ALA A 413 -17.52 -33.13 -0.82
N GLU A 414 -18.24 -34.00 -0.12
CA GLU A 414 -19.14 -33.61 0.98
C GLU A 414 -18.38 -33.05 2.18
N ALA A 415 -17.23 -33.63 2.54
CA ALA A 415 -16.36 -33.09 3.58
C ALA A 415 -15.84 -31.68 3.23
N THR A 416 -15.47 -31.45 1.96
CA THR A 416 -15.03 -30.12 1.49
C THR A 416 -16.17 -29.10 1.56
N LEU A 417 -17.38 -29.49 1.18
CA LEU A 417 -18.57 -28.63 1.27
C LEU A 417 -18.93 -28.29 2.73
N ALA A 418 -18.73 -29.24 3.65
CA ALA A 418 -18.98 -29.08 5.08
C ALA A 418 -17.89 -28.30 5.83
N THR A 419 -16.82 -27.88 5.15
CA THR A 419 -15.74 -27.10 5.78
C THR A 419 -16.26 -25.76 6.32
N ASP A 420 -16.11 -25.54 7.62
CA ASP A 420 -16.45 -24.30 8.31
C ASP A 420 -15.51 -23.16 7.87
N GLU A 421 -16.08 -22.03 7.48
CA GLU A 421 -15.32 -20.89 6.97
C GLU A 421 -14.46 -20.23 8.05
N ILE A 422 -14.98 -20.07 9.27
CA ILE A 422 -14.23 -19.43 10.37
C ILE A 422 -12.99 -20.25 10.70
N THR A 423 -13.15 -21.57 10.83
CA THR A 423 -12.04 -22.49 11.08
C THR A 423 -11.06 -22.44 9.91
N TYR A 424 -11.55 -22.49 8.67
CA TYR A 424 -10.70 -22.44 7.48
C TYR A 424 -9.95 -21.12 7.33
N LEU A 425 -10.48 -19.99 7.78
CA LEU A 425 -9.80 -18.69 7.70
C LEU A 425 -8.81 -18.46 8.85
N THR A 426 -8.93 -19.20 9.95
CA THR A 426 -8.09 -19.01 11.15
C THR A 426 -6.99 -20.06 11.31
N GLU A 427 -7.15 -21.24 10.71
CA GLU A 427 -6.17 -22.33 10.78
C GLU A 427 -4.90 -22.01 9.97
N TYR A 428 -3.82 -21.56 10.60
CA TYR A 428 -2.58 -21.30 9.87
C TYR A 428 -1.94 -22.60 9.35
N LYS A 429 -1.81 -22.70 8.02
CA LYS A 429 -1.09 -23.77 7.31
C LYS A 429 0.14 -23.18 6.63
N PRO A 430 1.37 -23.55 7.05
CA PRO A 430 2.58 -23.08 6.38
C PRO A 430 2.58 -23.48 4.91
N ALA A 431 2.77 -22.51 4.00
CA ALA A 431 2.86 -22.76 2.56
C ALA A 431 4.20 -23.40 2.12
N GLY A 432 5.12 -23.61 3.07
CA GLY A 432 6.47 -24.13 2.82
C GLY A 432 7.42 -23.83 3.98
N PRO A 433 8.73 -24.12 3.83
CA PRO A 433 9.73 -23.82 4.85
C PRO A 433 9.89 -22.30 5.05
N VAL A 434 10.10 -21.90 6.30
CA VAL A 434 10.39 -20.51 6.65
C VAL A 434 11.82 -20.17 6.20
N THR A 435 11.98 -19.05 5.50
CA THR A 435 13.28 -18.58 5.01
C THR A 435 13.75 -17.38 5.83
N ASN A 436 15.04 -17.05 5.72
CA ASN A 436 15.62 -15.87 6.37
C ASN A 436 14.88 -14.59 5.95
N LYS A 437 14.38 -14.52 4.70
CA LYS A 437 13.57 -13.40 4.20
C LYS A 437 12.24 -13.29 4.94
N HIS A 438 11.54 -14.40 5.18
CA HIS A 438 10.29 -14.40 5.93
C HIS A 438 10.48 -13.87 7.36
N ILE A 439 11.56 -14.30 8.02
CA ILE A 439 11.88 -13.85 9.37
C ILE A 439 12.23 -12.36 9.39
N ALA A 440 13.11 -11.91 8.49
CA ALA A 440 13.50 -10.51 8.41
C ALA A 440 12.31 -9.58 8.17
N ARG A 441 11.41 -9.94 7.23
CA ARG A 441 10.16 -9.19 7.00
C ARG A 441 9.29 -9.12 8.27
N ALA A 442 9.09 -10.24 8.95
CA ALA A 442 8.30 -10.27 10.19
C ALA A 442 8.91 -9.39 11.30
N LYS A 443 10.25 -9.33 11.40
CA LYS A 443 10.94 -8.45 12.36
C LYS A 443 10.80 -6.97 11.99
N VAL A 444 10.87 -6.63 10.70
CA VAL A 444 10.59 -5.27 10.22
C VAL A 444 9.15 -4.86 10.53
N GLU A 445 8.17 -5.71 10.23
CA GLU A 445 6.76 -5.47 10.53
C GLU A 445 6.52 -5.29 12.03
N GLN A 446 7.15 -6.12 12.87
CA GLN A 446 7.10 -5.97 14.33
C GLN A 446 7.69 -4.62 14.77
N TYR A 447 8.83 -4.23 14.20
CA TYR A 447 9.46 -2.94 14.51
C TYR A 447 8.57 -1.77 14.07
N GLN A 448 8.05 -1.80 12.85
CA GLN A 448 7.11 -0.79 12.35
C GLN A 448 5.86 -0.66 13.24
N ALA A 449 5.28 -1.78 13.67
CA ALA A 449 4.13 -1.79 14.60
C ALA A 449 4.48 -1.12 15.94
N SER A 450 5.71 -1.31 16.44
CA SER A 450 6.17 -0.67 17.69
C SER A 450 6.28 0.86 17.61
N LEU A 451 6.30 1.44 16.39
CA LEU A 451 6.40 2.88 16.15
C LEU A 451 5.04 3.58 16.00
N VAL A 452 3.95 2.85 15.75
CA VAL A 452 2.63 3.43 15.45
C VAL A 452 2.07 4.23 16.63
N GLY A 453 2.26 3.72 17.86
CA GLY A 453 1.79 4.38 19.10
C GLY A 453 2.73 5.44 19.66
N LYS A 454 3.92 5.64 19.07
CA LYS A 454 4.90 6.60 19.57
C LYS A 454 4.52 8.03 19.20
N THR A 455 4.65 8.92 20.17
CA THR A 455 4.62 10.37 20.00
C THR A 455 5.80 10.84 19.16
N ARG A 456 5.67 12.04 18.60
CA ARG A 456 6.75 12.69 17.85
C ARG A 456 8.06 12.77 18.62
N ASP A 457 7.99 13.13 19.90
CA ASP A 457 9.19 13.34 20.71
C ASP A 457 9.88 12.00 21.03
N GLU A 458 9.12 10.92 21.22
CA GLU A 458 9.65 9.55 21.34
C GLU A 458 10.29 9.06 20.04
N LEU A 459 9.70 9.36 18.88
CA LEU A 459 10.29 9.06 17.57
C LEU A 459 11.61 9.81 17.37
N LEU A 460 11.63 11.10 17.70
CA LEU A 460 12.82 11.93 17.60
C LEU A 460 13.93 11.42 18.53
N GLU A 461 13.57 11.04 19.75
CA GLU A 461 14.50 10.45 20.70
C GLU A 461 15.12 9.15 20.17
N GLU A 462 14.31 8.25 19.58
CA GLU A 462 14.83 7.00 19.02
C GLU A 462 15.82 7.24 17.87
N ILE A 463 15.57 8.26 17.06
CA ILE A 463 16.50 8.70 16.01
C ILE A 463 17.79 9.25 16.60
N VAL A 464 17.70 10.14 17.59
CA VAL A 464 18.86 10.71 18.28
C VAL A 464 19.69 9.62 18.94
N GLN A 465 19.05 8.63 19.59
CA GLN A 465 19.75 7.48 20.17
C GLN A 465 20.52 6.68 19.11
N ARG A 466 19.95 6.47 17.92
CA ARG A 466 20.65 5.81 16.80
C ARG A 466 21.88 6.61 16.35
N PHE A 467 21.77 7.94 16.26
CA PHE A 467 22.90 8.82 15.91
C PHE A 467 24.01 8.79 16.97
N ILE A 468 23.64 8.76 18.25
CA ILE A 468 24.61 8.69 19.35
C ILE A 468 25.32 7.33 19.37
N GLN A 469 24.57 6.23 19.17
CA GLN A 469 25.10 4.87 19.25
C GLN A 469 25.94 4.47 18.04
N ASN A 470 25.57 4.95 16.84
CA ASN A 470 26.22 4.59 15.58
C ASN A 470 26.52 5.83 14.72
N PRO A 471 27.34 6.79 15.19
CA PRO A 471 27.54 8.07 14.52
C PRO A 471 28.15 7.91 13.12
N GLU A 472 29.05 6.94 12.92
CA GLU A 472 29.69 6.69 11.61
C GLU A 472 28.71 6.14 10.56
N ARG A 473 27.56 5.58 10.98
CA ARG A 473 26.53 5.07 10.06
C ARG A 473 25.77 6.19 9.36
N TYR A 474 25.70 7.37 9.98
CA TYR A 474 24.88 8.50 9.56
C TYR A 474 25.76 9.75 9.43
N PRO A 475 26.10 10.18 8.19
CA PRO A 475 26.86 11.41 7.99
C PRO A 475 26.19 12.62 8.65
N LEU A 476 26.97 13.61 9.09
CA LEU A 476 26.45 14.76 9.83
C LEU A 476 25.39 15.55 9.05
N TRP A 477 25.56 15.70 7.73
CA TRP A 477 24.55 16.33 6.88
C TRP A 477 23.23 15.56 6.94
N LEU A 478 23.26 14.23 6.98
CA LEU A 478 22.04 13.41 7.05
C LEU A 478 21.38 13.55 8.42
N GLN A 479 22.17 13.56 9.51
CA GLN A 479 21.63 13.80 10.86
C GLN A 479 20.91 15.14 10.91
N TYR A 480 21.54 16.20 10.40
CA TYR A 480 20.95 17.53 10.31
C TYR A 480 19.65 17.52 9.50
N MET A 481 19.67 16.96 8.29
CA MET A 481 18.48 16.96 7.42
C MET A 481 17.33 16.15 8.01
N VAL A 482 17.61 15.01 8.64
CA VAL A 482 16.58 14.20 9.32
C VAL A 482 15.95 14.97 10.48
N ILE A 483 16.76 15.63 11.32
CA ILE A 483 16.26 16.42 12.45
C ILE A 483 15.54 17.68 11.99
N HIS A 484 16.04 18.42 11.00
CA HIS A 484 15.54 19.77 10.71
C HIS A 484 14.55 19.83 9.55
N PHE A 485 14.56 18.88 8.61
CA PHE A 485 13.77 18.94 7.38
C PHE A 485 12.70 17.86 7.26
N SER A 486 12.81 16.73 7.96
CA SER A 486 11.80 15.65 7.85
C SER A 486 10.40 16.14 8.16
N GLY A 487 9.47 15.89 7.23
CA GLY A 487 8.07 16.29 7.29
C GLY A 487 7.78 17.72 6.83
N MET A 488 8.81 18.54 6.55
CA MET A 488 8.64 19.91 6.07
C MET A 488 7.90 19.91 4.73
N ARG A 489 6.95 20.85 4.57
CA ARG A 489 6.12 20.96 3.38
C ARG A 489 6.92 21.26 2.12
N TYR A 490 6.49 20.65 1.01
CA TYR A 490 7.08 20.84 -0.30
C TYR A 490 6.56 22.13 -0.97
N LYS A 491 7.41 23.16 -1.01
CA LYS A 491 7.17 24.44 -1.72
C LYS A 491 8.49 25.23 -1.75
N SER A 492 8.70 26.06 -2.76
CA SER A 492 9.99 26.77 -2.89
C SER A 492 10.30 27.64 -1.66
N ALA A 493 11.53 27.56 -1.18
CA ALA A 493 12.11 28.37 -0.11
C ALA A 493 12.13 29.87 -0.45
N HIS A 494 11.87 30.23 -1.71
CA HIS A 494 11.77 31.61 -2.14
C HIS A 494 10.76 32.39 -1.29
N GLY A 495 11.21 33.54 -0.78
CA GLY A 495 10.44 34.41 0.11
C GLY A 495 10.04 33.76 1.43
N SER A 496 10.75 32.73 1.91
CA SER A 496 10.55 32.16 3.25
C SER A 496 11.45 32.80 4.33
N TRP A 497 12.50 33.50 3.91
CA TRP A 497 13.43 34.23 4.75
C TRP A 497 13.82 35.55 4.08
N ALA A 498 14.13 36.56 4.89
CA ALA A 498 14.77 37.78 4.44
C ALA A 498 15.68 38.36 5.54
N SER A 499 16.77 39.03 5.13
CA SER A 499 17.81 39.48 6.05
C SER A 499 17.28 40.48 7.08
N PRO A 500 17.36 40.16 8.39
CA PRO A 500 17.02 41.09 9.47
C PRO A 500 17.89 42.36 9.44
N THR A 501 19.17 42.20 9.10
CA THR A 501 20.15 43.29 9.01
C THR A 501 19.81 44.25 7.87
N ASP A 502 19.45 43.72 6.70
CA ASP A 502 19.00 44.53 5.56
C ASP A 502 17.71 45.30 5.91
N PHE A 503 16.76 44.66 6.60
CA PHE A 503 15.55 45.32 7.06
C PHE A 503 15.86 46.51 7.98
N LEU A 504 16.71 46.33 8.99
CA LEU A 504 17.13 47.42 9.87
C LEU A 504 17.80 48.55 9.07
N GLY A 505 18.69 48.23 8.14
CA GLY A 505 19.32 49.23 7.28
C GLY A 505 18.31 50.05 6.48
N ARG A 506 17.27 49.41 5.92
CA ARG A 506 16.18 50.09 5.21
C ARG A 506 15.30 50.91 6.12
N TRP A 507 14.95 50.37 7.28
CA TRP A 507 14.14 51.09 8.28
C TRP A 507 14.84 52.35 8.74
N HIS A 508 16.14 52.26 9.09
CA HIS A 508 16.94 53.43 9.45
C HIS A 508 17.02 54.44 8.32
N THR A 509 17.24 54.00 7.08
CA THR A 509 17.24 54.88 5.90
C THR A 509 15.92 55.65 5.80
N HIS A 510 14.79 54.96 5.92
CA HIS A 510 13.47 55.57 5.87
C HIS A 510 13.25 56.59 7.01
N GLN A 511 13.65 56.25 8.24
CA GLN A 511 13.53 57.17 9.38
C GLN A 511 14.42 58.40 9.20
N THR A 512 15.67 58.23 8.78
CA THR A 512 16.59 59.35 8.51
C THR A 512 16.04 60.26 7.42
N GLU A 513 15.59 59.72 6.30
CA GLU A 513 15.01 60.51 5.22
C GLU A 513 13.76 61.28 5.67
N LYS A 514 12.87 60.63 6.45
CA LYS A 514 11.68 61.26 7.00
C LYS A 514 12.02 62.40 7.95
N THR A 515 12.98 62.19 8.86
CA THR A 515 13.45 63.23 9.78
C THR A 515 14.07 64.40 9.01
N LEU A 516 15.01 64.12 8.10
CA LEU A 516 15.70 65.18 7.37
C LEU A 516 14.77 65.94 6.42
N LYS A 517 13.78 65.29 5.79
CA LYS A 517 12.79 65.95 4.92
C LYS A 517 11.97 67.01 5.67
N GLY A 518 11.76 66.85 6.98
CA GLY A 518 11.07 67.83 7.83
C GLY A 518 11.92 69.03 8.25
N LEU A 519 13.24 69.01 8.00
CA LEU A 519 14.15 70.09 8.39
C LEU A 519 14.34 71.11 7.27
N ASP A 520 14.43 72.39 7.63
CA ASP A 520 14.85 73.46 6.72
C ASP A 520 16.37 73.46 6.49
N ASP A 521 16.84 74.29 5.57
CA ASP A 521 18.26 74.31 5.19
C ASP A 521 19.19 74.82 6.31
N SER A 522 18.68 75.64 7.24
CA SER A 522 19.43 76.14 8.41
C SER A 522 19.63 75.04 9.46
N ALA A 523 18.59 74.26 9.71
CA ALA A 523 18.66 73.08 10.57
C ALA A 523 19.61 72.01 9.97
N ILE A 524 19.53 71.76 8.66
CA ILE A 524 20.47 70.85 7.98
C ILE A 524 21.92 71.33 8.12
N GLU A 525 22.17 72.62 7.95
CA GLU A 525 23.51 73.20 8.15
C GLU A 525 24.03 72.99 9.57
N THR A 526 23.15 73.17 10.56
CA THR A 526 23.49 72.93 11.97
C THR A 526 23.87 71.47 12.20
N CYS A 527 23.05 70.52 11.72
CA CYS A 527 23.36 69.09 11.81
C CYS A 527 24.66 68.71 11.07
N CYS A 528 24.92 69.32 9.91
CA CYS A 528 26.16 69.13 9.14
C CYS A 528 27.39 69.54 9.96
N ARG A 529 27.34 70.72 10.60
CA ARG A 529 28.43 71.23 11.44
C ARG A 529 28.65 70.36 12.67
N GLU A 530 27.57 69.92 13.32
CA GLU A 530 27.65 68.99 14.46
C GLU A 530 28.27 67.66 14.05
N LYS A 531 27.89 67.11 12.89
CA LYS A 531 28.48 65.88 12.37
C LYS A 531 29.95 66.03 12.02
N LEU A 532 30.37 67.12 11.37
CA LEU A 532 31.79 67.38 11.13
C LEU A 532 32.58 67.48 12.44
N ALA A 533 32.04 68.14 13.46
CA ALA A 533 32.65 68.21 14.78
C ALA A 533 32.72 66.82 15.45
N GLN A 534 31.69 65.99 15.29
CA GLN A 534 31.67 64.61 15.79
C GLN A 534 32.78 63.76 15.17
N TYR A 535 33.05 63.90 13.87
CA TYR A 535 34.13 63.17 13.20
C TYR A 535 35.53 63.70 13.52
N ALA A 536 35.64 64.99 13.86
CA ALA A 536 36.91 65.59 14.30
C ALA A 536 37.29 65.16 15.73
N ASP A 537 36.30 64.90 16.59
CA ASP A 537 36.51 64.43 17.97
C ASP A 537 36.59 62.88 18.02
N ARG A 538 37.82 62.35 18.16
CA ARG A 538 38.07 60.90 18.22
C ARG A 538 37.28 60.18 19.32
N ALA A 539 36.94 60.87 20.41
CA ALA A 539 36.18 60.29 21.51
C ALA A 539 34.68 60.13 21.19
N LYS A 540 34.14 60.96 20.29
CA LYS A 540 32.71 61.00 19.92
C LYS A 540 32.43 60.46 18.51
N ALA A 541 33.49 60.18 17.74
CA ALA A 541 33.38 59.71 16.38
C ALA A 541 32.64 58.35 16.28
N PRO A 542 31.74 58.18 15.31
CA PRO A 542 31.01 56.92 15.09
C PRO A 542 31.95 55.79 14.65
N ALA A 543 31.49 54.54 14.69
CA ALA A 543 32.34 53.39 14.36
C ALA A 543 32.88 53.46 12.92
N LEU A 544 32.07 53.97 11.97
CA LEU A 544 32.47 54.20 10.58
C LEU A 544 33.74 55.08 10.45
N ALA A 545 33.95 56.03 11.36
CA ALA A 545 35.16 56.87 11.37
C ALA A 545 36.45 56.05 11.57
N ARG A 546 36.34 54.86 12.19
CA ARG A 546 37.46 53.97 12.50
C ARG A 546 37.58 52.79 11.53
N SER A 547 36.72 52.71 10.52
CA SER A 547 36.76 51.64 9.53
C SER A 547 38.09 51.63 8.77
N LEU A 548 38.70 50.45 8.68
CA LEU A 548 39.91 50.20 7.86
C LEU A 548 39.55 49.70 6.46
N ASP A 549 38.28 49.40 6.20
CA ASP A 549 37.80 48.98 4.88
C ASP A 549 37.86 50.17 3.91
N LYS A 550 38.57 49.99 2.79
CA LYS A 550 38.79 51.06 1.81
C LYS A 550 37.49 51.57 1.17
N THR A 551 36.50 50.70 1.02
CA THR A 551 35.18 51.06 0.46
C THR A 551 34.43 51.97 1.43
N TRP A 552 34.36 51.58 2.70
CA TRP A 552 33.69 52.37 3.74
C TRP A 552 34.42 53.68 4.03
N ALA A 553 35.75 53.65 4.13
CA ALA A 553 36.57 54.85 4.29
C ALA A 553 36.38 55.82 3.12
N GLY A 554 36.38 55.32 1.88
CA GLY A 554 36.16 56.15 0.68
C GLY A 554 34.77 56.79 0.65
N LYS A 555 33.71 56.03 0.98
CA LYS A 555 32.35 56.57 1.09
C LYS A 555 32.25 57.64 2.17
N ARG A 556 32.77 57.36 3.37
CA ARG A 556 32.84 58.31 4.48
C ARG A 556 33.50 59.62 4.05
N ASP A 557 34.68 59.56 3.46
CA ASP A 557 35.44 60.76 3.07
C ASP A 557 34.71 61.56 1.99
N MET A 558 34.06 60.88 1.04
CA MET A 558 33.20 61.50 0.03
C MET A 558 32.02 62.24 0.68
N HIS A 559 31.33 61.60 1.63
CA HIS A 559 30.18 62.20 2.30
C HIS A 559 30.60 63.38 3.18
N LEU A 560 31.69 63.28 3.94
CA LEU A 560 32.22 64.39 4.75
C LEU A 560 32.58 65.60 3.88
N LYS A 561 33.16 65.39 2.70
CA LYS A 561 33.40 66.46 1.72
C LYS A 561 32.09 67.11 1.23
N GLY A 562 31.05 66.31 1.00
CA GLY A 562 29.73 66.80 0.59
C GLY A 562 29.02 67.60 1.69
N ILE A 563 29.14 67.17 2.96
CA ILE A 563 28.61 67.85 4.14
C ILE A 563 29.30 69.21 4.37
N ALA A 564 30.60 69.30 4.06
CA ALA A 564 31.37 70.55 4.12
C ALA A 564 31.14 71.51 2.93
N SER A 565 30.27 71.16 1.98
CA SER A 565 30.00 72.00 0.81
C SER A 565 29.09 73.20 1.12
N ASN A 566 29.17 74.26 0.31
CA ASN A 566 28.32 75.46 0.48
C ASN A 566 26.89 75.28 -0.07
N GLY A 567 26.60 74.20 -0.79
CA GLY A 567 25.32 73.98 -1.46
C GLY A 567 24.30 73.28 -0.55
N PRO A 568 23.12 73.87 -0.24
CA PRO A 568 22.13 73.27 0.67
C PRO A 568 21.66 71.87 0.23
N LYS A 569 21.40 71.69 -1.07
CA LYS A 569 21.01 70.39 -1.64
C LYS A 569 22.12 69.33 -1.49
N THR A 570 23.37 69.72 -1.73
CA THR A 570 24.53 68.82 -1.61
C THR A 570 24.79 68.43 -0.17
N ARG A 571 24.71 69.40 0.77
CA ARG A 571 24.81 69.12 2.21
C ARG A 571 23.74 68.14 2.68
N ARG A 572 22.48 68.38 2.32
CA ARG A 572 21.36 67.50 2.69
C ARG A 572 21.55 66.08 2.15
N ALA A 573 21.90 65.94 0.87
CA ALA A 573 22.13 64.64 0.26
C ALA A 573 23.31 63.91 0.93
N ALA A 574 24.43 64.60 1.16
CA ALA A 574 25.61 64.01 1.77
C ALA A 574 25.39 63.66 3.26
N LEU A 575 24.66 64.49 4.01
CA LEU A 575 24.28 64.19 5.38
C LEU A 575 23.37 62.96 5.46
N ASN A 576 22.37 62.87 4.58
CA ASN A 576 21.50 61.69 4.49
C ASN A 576 22.31 60.43 4.22
N GLN A 577 23.17 60.45 3.19
CA GLN A 577 23.98 59.29 2.83
C GLN A 577 25.00 58.92 3.92
N LEU A 578 25.60 59.89 4.62
CA LEU A 578 26.49 59.62 5.74
C LEU A 578 25.76 58.90 6.87
N LEU A 579 24.60 59.40 7.29
CA LEU A 579 23.81 58.80 8.37
C LEU A 579 23.33 57.39 8.02
N VAL A 580 22.94 57.18 6.76
CA VAL A 580 22.56 55.86 6.24
C VAL A 580 23.75 54.89 6.26
N ASP A 581 24.92 55.33 5.79
CA ASP A 581 26.12 54.50 5.76
C ASP A 581 26.69 54.25 7.16
N GLU A 582 26.57 55.20 8.10
CA GLU A 582 26.86 55.00 9.53
C GLU A 582 26.02 53.86 10.10
N ALA A 583 24.69 53.93 9.95
CA ALA A 583 23.79 52.91 10.47
C ALA A 583 24.02 51.55 9.80
N LYS A 584 24.22 51.50 8.48
CA LYS A 584 24.55 50.25 7.77
C LYS A 584 25.86 49.65 8.26
N TYR A 585 26.88 50.47 8.48
CA TYR A 585 28.15 50.02 9.02
C TYR A 585 27.98 49.48 10.44
N ASP A 586 27.31 50.21 11.33
CA ASP A 586 27.06 49.79 12.70
C ASP A 586 26.29 48.46 12.75
N HIS A 587 25.24 48.29 11.94
CA HIS A 587 24.51 47.02 11.86
C HIS A 587 25.33 45.88 11.27
N SER A 588 26.25 46.15 10.35
CA SER A 588 27.14 45.12 9.78
C SER A 588 28.13 44.55 10.81
N LEU A 589 28.34 45.23 11.94
CA LEU A 589 29.17 44.76 13.04
C LEU A 589 28.40 43.90 14.06
N LEU A 590 27.07 43.86 13.98
CA LEU A 590 26.23 43.10 14.90
C LEU A 590 26.13 41.64 14.45
N SER A 591 26.08 40.72 15.42
CA SER A 591 25.65 39.35 15.15
C SER A 591 24.16 39.32 14.80
N GLU A 592 23.71 38.25 14.16
CA GLU A 592 22.30 38.10 13.81
C GLU A 592 21.40 38.12 15.05
N ASP A 593 21.80 37.45 16.15
CA ASP A 593 21.07 37.51 17.41
C ASP A 593 20.96 38.93 17.97
N GLN A 594 22.02 39.73 17.85
CA GLN A 594 21.99 41.13 18.27
C GLN A 594 21.04 41.96 17.40
N VAL A 595 21.04 41.72 16.09
CA VAL A 595 20.09 42.36 15.14
C VAL A 595 18.65 41.99 15.48
N LEU A 596 18.38 40.72 15.75
CA LEU A 596 17.05 40.24 16.13
C LEU A 596 16.61 40.84 17.48
N ALA A 597 17.52 41.00 18.43
CA ALA A 597 17.24 41.66 19.71
C ALA A 597 16.92 43.15 19.52
N VAL A 598 17.62 43.86 18.64
CA VAL A 598 17.30 45.24 18.28
C VAL A 598 15.90 45.32 17.66
N LEU A 599 15.59 44.46 16.68
CA LEU A 599 14.25 44.41 16.07
C LEU A 599 13.15 44.16 17.09
N LEU A 600 13.37 43.24 18.04
CA LEU A 600 12.42 42.95 19.10
C LEU A 600 12.22 44.16 20.02
N GLY A 601 13.28 44.89 20.38
CA GLY A 601 13.18 46.14 21.13
C GLY A 601 12.46 47.27 20.39
N MET A 602 12.33 47.16 19.06
CA MET A 602 11.64 48.11 18.20
C MET A 602 10.21 47.68 17.85
N LYS A 603 9.71 46.56 18.39
CA LYS A 603 8.40 46.00 18.05
C LYS A 603 7.28 47.05 18.04
N ASP A 604 7.21 47.90 19.06
CA ASP A 604 6.14 48.89 19.23
C ASP A 604 6.25 50.08 18.27
N GLN A 605 7.32 50.17 17.47
CA GLN A 605 7.49 51.15 16.41
C GLN A 605 6.86 50.71 15.08
N PHE A 606 6.44 49.44 14.98
CA PHE A 606 5.89 48.88 13.75
C PHE A 606 4.37 48.69 13.85
N PRO A 607 3.62 48.98 12.77
CA PRO A 607 2.23 48.52 12.66
C PRO A 607 2.14 47.00 12.79
N ALA A 608 1.01 46.49 13.29
CA ALA A 608 0.81 45.06 13.53
C ALA A 608 1.10 44.19 12.29
N TRP A 609 0.59 44.60 11.12
CA TRP A 609 0.83 43.89 9.86
C TRP A 609 2.32 43.81 9.50
N MET A 610 3.08 44.87 9.74
CA MET A 610 4.51 44.95 9.42
C MET A 610 5.31 44.08 10.37
N TRP A 611 5.00 44.14 11.66
CA TRP A 611 5.61 43.26 12.66
C TRP A 611 5.37 41.78 12.36
N LYS A 612 4.15 41.42 11.95
CA LYS A 612 3.82 40.06 11.53
C LYS A 612 4.63 39.60 10.32
N GLU A 613 4.83 40.47 9.33
CA GLU A 613 5.69 40.15 8.17
C GLU A 613 7.18 40.01 8.54
N ILE A 614 7.69 40.81 9.48
CA ILE A 614 9.05 40.67 10.02
C ILE A 614 9.21 39.32 10.70
N ILE A 615 8.27 38.94 11.58
CA ILE A 615 8.28 37.62 12.24
C ILE A 615 8.26 36.52 11.17
N ALA A 616 7.37 36.63 10.18
CA ALA A 616 7.19 35.61 9.14
C ALA A 616 8.38 35.44 8.19
N LEU A 617 9.40 36.30 8.25
CA LEU A 617 10.58 36.25 7.37
C LEU A 617 11.92 36.18 8.13
N THR A 618 11.91 36.21 9.46
CA THR A 618 13.13 36.18 10.28
C THR A 618 13.11 35.02 11.29
N PRO A 619 14.24 34.67 11.93
CA PRO A 619 14.26 33.67 13.00
C PRO A 619 13.36 33.98 14.21
N LEU A 620 12.89 35.23 14.37
CA LEU A 620 11.93 35.61 15.42
C LEU A 620 10.69 34.71 15.45
N ARG A 621 10.30 34.11 14.32
CA ARG A 621 9.18 33.16 14.23
C ARG A 621 9.20 32.06 15.30
N VAL A 622 10.39 31.56 15.65
CA VAL A 622 10.54 30.40 16.55
C VAL A 622 9.88 30.68 17.90
N ASN A 623 10.09 31.88 18.45
CA ASN A 623 9.59 32.26 19.77
C ASN A 623 8.40 33.23 19.74
N HIS A 624 8.05 33.80 18.58
CA HIS A 624 7.01 34.83 18.48
C HIS A 624 5.79 34.47 17.64
N VAL A 625 5.78 33.34 16.94
CA VAL A 625 4.54 32.82 16.33
C VAL A 625 3.68 32.16 17.41
N ASN A 626 2.45 32.66 17.56
CA ASN A 626 1.47 32.26 18.57
C ASN A 626 0.10 31.93 17.96
N GLU A 627 0.00 31.83 16.64
CA GLU A 627 -1.25 31.52 15.92
C GLU A 627 -1.01 30.72 14.63
N PRO A 628 -1.98 29.91 14.16
CA PRO A 628 -1.83 29.12 12.93
C PRO A 628 -1.71 29.95 11.64
N LEU A 629 -2.33 31.13 11.58
CA LEU A 629 -2.35 31.99 10.38
C LEU A 629 -1.15 32.96 10.29
N TRP A 630 -0.02 32.61 10.90
CA TRP A 630 1.16 33.48 10.99
C TRP A 630 1.75 33.95 9.64
N GLU A 631 1.53 33.21 8.54
CA GLU A 631 1.97 33.60 7.20
C GLU A 631 1.04 34.58 6.47
N LYS A 632 -0.18 34.77 7.00
CA LYS A 632 -1.22 35.58 6.36
C LYS A 632 -1.64 36.71 7.27
N LEU A 633 -1.80 37.89 6.69
CA LEU A 633 -2.41 39.01 7.39
C LEU A 633 -3.91 38.75 7.59
N SER A 634 -4.44 39.18 8.72
CA SER A 634 -5.89 39.25 8.94
C SER A 634 -6.51 40.30 8.00
N PRO A 635 -7.84 40.28 7.77
CA PRO A 635 -8.50 41.32 6.98
C PRO A 635 -8.23 42.74 7.49
N GLU A 636 -8.15 42.93 8.81
CA GLU A 636 -7.83 44.21 9.45
C GLU A 636 -6.38 44.63 9.21
N GLU A 637 -5.44 43.68 9.35
CA GLU A 637 -4.02 43.91 9.07
C GLU A 637 -3.79 44.24 7.58
N GLU A 638 -4.48 43.55 6.67
CA GLU A 638 -4.43 43.81 5.23
C GLU A 638 -5.06 45.16 4.88
N ALA A 639 -6.18 45.54 5.50
CA ALA A 639 -6.76 46.86 5.36
C ALA A 639 -5.80 47.96 5.86
N GLN A 640 -5.15 47.74 7.01
CA GLN A 640 -4.14 48.67 7.55
C GLN A 640 -2.94 48.82 6.60
N LYS A 641 -2.47 47.71 6.02
CA LYS A 641 -1.38 47.71 5.04
C LYS A 641 -1.73 48.45 3.75
N ASN A 642 -2.98 48.34 3.29
CA ASN A 642 -3.45 48.96 2.06
C ASN A 642 -3.95 50.41 2.23
N ALA A 643 -4.04 50.90 3.47
CA ALA A 643 -4.33 52.29 3.76
C ALA A 643 -3.29 53.24 3.13
N TYR A 644 -3.72 54.44 2.77
CA TYR A 644 -2.86 55.43 2.11
C TYR A 644 -1.65 55.80 2.98
N GLU A 645 -1.82 55.90 4.31
CA GLU A 645 -0.74 56.24 5.23
C GLU A 645 0.37 55.17 5.30
N SER A 646 0.03 53.92 4.98
CA SER A 646 0.98 52.79 4.95
C SER A 646 1.78 52.69 3.65
N GLY A 647 1.57 53.59 2.67
CA GLY A 647 2.17 53.52 1.34
C GLY A 647 3.70 53.40 1.33
N GLU A 648 4.39 54.25 2.10
CA GLU A 648 5.87 54.25 2.19
C GLU A 648 6.38 52.99 2.91
N LEU A 649 5.72 52.55 3.99
CA LEU A 649 6.08 51.36 4.74
C LEU A 649 5.86 50.07 3.92
N ARG A 650 4.75 50.00 3.19
CA ARG A 650 4.45 48.89 2.27
C ARG A 650 5.49 48.80 1.17
N ALA A 651 5.93 49.92 0.61
CA ALA A 651 7.01 49.94 -0.39
C ALA A 651 8.34 49.46 0.19
N LEU A 652 8.69 49.87 1.42
CA LEU A 652 9.88 49.42 2.12
C LEU A 652 9.89 47.90 2.32
N VAL A 653 8.82 47.35 2.89
CA VAL A 653 8.70 45.91 3.18
C VAL A 653 8.62 45.10 1.88
N GLY A 654 7.90 45.62 0.88
CA GLY A 654 7.83 45.00 -0.45
C GLY A 654 9.20 44.87 -1.11
N LYS A 655 10.00 45.94 -1.08
CA LYS A 655 11.36 45.94 -1.65
C LYS A 655 12.31 45.03 -0.87
N TRP A 656 12.22 45.02 0.47
CA TRP A 656 12.98 44.08 1.32
C TRP A 656 12.68 42.63 0.94
N LYS A 657 11.40 42.27 0.79
CA LYS A 657 10.97 40.94 0.36
C LYS A 657 11.47 40.56 -1.03
N GLU A 658 11.35 41.47 -1.99
CA GLU A 658 11.73 41.24 -3.38
C GLU A 658 13.24 40.98 -3.51
N GLU A 659 14.07 41.82 -2.90
CA GLU A 659 15.53 41.71 -2.99
C GLU A 659 16.08 40.52 -2.20
N ASN A 660 15.35 40.04 -1.19
CA ASN A 660 15.72 38.85 -0.41
C ASN A 660 15.02 37.58 -0.91
N MET A 661 14.33 37.59 -2.05
CA MET A 661 13.52 36.46 -2.50
C MET A 661 14.29 35.13 -2.56
N SER A 662 15.57 35.16 -2.95
CA SER A 662 16.47 34.00 -2.95
C SER A 662 17.58 34.07 -1.88
N GLY A 663 17.53 35.07 -0.99
CA GLY A 663 18.58 35.36 -0.01
C GLY A 663 18.79 34.24 1.02
N TRP A 664 17.80 33.37 1.22
CA TRP A 664 17.92 32.18 2.07
C TRP A 664 19.12 31.30 1.67
N ARG A 665 19.49 31.29 0.39
CA ARG A 665 20.54 30.43 -0.13
C ARG A 665 21.93 30.88 0.35
N GLU A 666 22.23 32.16 0.16
CA GLU A 666 23.48 32.78 0.63
C GLU A 666 23.54 32.73 2.16
N GLU A 667 22.41 32.95 2.82
CA GLU A 667 22.35 32.86 4.28
C GLU A 667 22.61 31.44 4.78
N HIS A 668 21.99 30.41 4.19
CA HIS A 668 22.27 29.03 4.60
C HIS A 668 23.69 28.60 4.30
N GLU A 669 24.29 29.05 3.18
CA GLU A 669 25.72 28.86 2.92
C GLU A 669 26.59 29.47 4.02
N ARG A 670 26.22 30.65 4.52
CA ARG A 670 26.98 31.36 5.55
C ARG A 670 26.80 30.74 6.93
N SER A 671 25.57 30.54 7.39
CA SER A 671 25.25 30.20 8.79
C SER A 671 24.82 28.75 9.00
N HIS A 672 24.39 28.05 7.95
CA HIS A 672 23.86 26.68 8.02
C HIS A 672 22.68 26.52 9.01
N GLN A 673 22.02 27.62 9.36
CA GLN A 673 20.88 27.63 10.27
C GLN A 673 19.59 27.18 9.57
N LEU A 674 18.64 26.68 10.35
CA LEU A 674 17.29 26.36 9.87
C LEU A 674 16.44 27.62 9.75
N ILE A 675 16.57 28.31 8.61
CA ILE A 675 15.90 29.59 8.35
C ILE A 675 14.69 29.48 7.43
N VAL A 676 14.60 28.41 6.64
CA VAL A 676 13.56 28.19 5.63
C VAL A 676 12.34 27.48 6.24
N THR A 677 11.16 27.78 5.71
CA THR A 677 9.88 27.19 6.17
C THR A 677 9.27 26.22 5.17
N ARG A 678 10.00 25.92 4.10
CA ARG A 678 9.62 25.08 2.96
C ARG A 678 10.81 24.96 2.02
N ALA A 679 10.95 23.85 1.30
CA ALA A 679 11.90 23.73 0.20
C ALA A 679 11.37 22.79 -0.90
N VAL A 680 11.88 22.96 -2.12
CA VAL A 680 11.72 21.98 -3.22
C VAL A 680 12.96 21.11 -3.40
N CYS A 681 12.90 20.10 -4.27
CA CYS A 681 13.91 19.06 -4.41
C CYS A 681 15.35 19.57 -4.57
N ASN A 682 15.58 20.50 -5.49
CA ASN A 682 16.92 21.06 -5.72
C ASN A 682 17.39 21.95 -4.55
N GLU A 683 16.48 22.67 -3.89
CA GLU A 683 16.81 23.50 -2.72
C GLU A 683 17.20 22.61 -1.53
N THR A 684 16.48 21.50 -1.32
CA THR A 684 16.84 20.47 -0.33
C THR A 684 18.21 19.87 -0.62
N ALA A 685 18.52 19.54 -1.88
CA ALA A 685 19.84 19.06 -2.26
C ALA A 685 20.94 20.13 -2.08
N GLU A 686 20.63 21.41 -2.31
CA GLU A 686 21.54 22.53 -2.02
C GLU A 686 21.86 22.62 -0.53
N HIS A 687 20.86 22.50 0.35
CA HIS A 687 21.08 22.40 1.80
C HIS A 687 22.03 21.24 2.14
N CYS A 688 21.82 20.05 1.58
CA CYS A 688 22.73 18.92 1.76
C CYS A 688 24.16 19.25 1.32
N GLN A 689 24.35 19.91 0.18
CA GLN A 689 25.68 20.24 -0.32
C GLN A 689 26.37 21.33 0.53
N HIS A 690 25.65 22.34 1.03
CA HIS A 690 26.21 23.35 1.94
C HIS A 690 26.74 22.68 3.22
N LEU A 691 25.95 21.78 3.81
CA LEU A 691 26.34 21.00 5.00
C LEU A 691 27.55 20.08 4.75
N ARG A 692 27.80 19.72 3.50
CA ARG A 692 28.96 18.93 3.05
C ARG A 692 30.17 19.81 2.67
N GLY A 693 30.08 21.12 2.86
CA GLY A 693 31.17 22.07 2.59
C GLY A 693 31.24 22.57 1.14
N HIS A 694 30.13 22.53 0.39
CA HIS A 694 30.09 22.90 -1.03
C HIS A 694 29.02 23.95 -1.32
N ASN A 695 29.28 24.82 -2.31
CA ASN A 695 28.31 25.79 -2.82
C ASN A 695 28.00 25.53 -4.31
N PRO A 696 27.09 24.58 -4.63
CA PRO A 696 26.72 24.29 -6.01
C PRO A 696 25.75 25.35 -6.55
N PRO A 697 25.76 25.67 -7.87
CA PRO A 697 24.87 26.69 -8.45
C PRO A 697 23.39 26.36 -8.25
N GLY A 698 22.54 27.38 -8.28
CA GLY A 698 21.09 27.24 -8.11
C GLY A 698 20.39 26.66 -9.34
N GLY A 699 19.27 25.97 -9.09
CA GLY A 699 18.46 25.35 -10.14
C GLY A 699 19.08 24.07 -10.72
N LEU A 700 18.28 23.29 -11.45
CA LEU A 700 18.67 21.95 -11.92
C LEU A 700 19.57 21.97 -13.17
N THR A 701 19.38 22.93 -14.08
CA THR A 701 20.16 23.03 -15.32
C THR A 701 21.67 23.09 -15.10
N SER A 702 22.10 23.78 -14.04
CA SER A 702 23.51 24.02 -13.76
C SER A 702 24.19 22.90 -12.96
N LYS A 703 23.43 21.93 -12.41
CA LYS A 703 23.97 20.87 -11.53
C LYS A 703 24.87 19.89 -12.26
N ALA A 704 24.40 19.31 -13.36
CA ALA A 704 25.19 18.33 -14.11
C ALA A 704 26.53 18.92 -14.61
N PRO A 705 26.57 20.12 -15.24
CA PRO A 705 27.83 20.78 -15.57
C PRO A 705 28.73 21.05 -14.36
N TRP A 706 28.17 21.35 -13.20
CA TRP A 706 28.96 21.55 -11.97
C TRP A 706 29.66 20.26 -11.55
N TYR A 707 28.95 19.12 -11.48
CA TYR A 707 29.56 17.83 -11.17
C TYR A 707 30.65 17.43 -12.17
N MET A 708 30.38 17.58 -13.48
CA MET A 708 31.37 17.31 -14.53
C MET A 708 32.60 18.22 -14.42
N LYS A 709 32.42 19.49 -14.01
CA LYS A 709 33.53 20.40 -13.74
C LYS A 709 34.37 19.91 -12.57
N GLN A 710 33.75 19.47 -11.47
CA GLN A 710 34.48 18.95 -10.30
C GLN A 710 35.23 17.65 -10.64
N GLU A 711 34.61 16.74 -11.41
CA GLU A 711 35.25 15.53 -11.94
C GLU A 711 36.47 15.85 -12.79
N LYS A 712 36.33 16.80 -13.73
CA LYS A 712 37.42 17.20 -14.63
C LYS A 712 38.56 17.89 -13.90
N GLU A 713 38.25 18.77 -12.95
CA GLU A 713 39.28 19.50 -12.20
C GLU A 713 40.01 18.60 -11.18
N ALA A 714 39.33 17.59 -10.63
CA ALA A 714 39.89 16.62 -9.68
C ALA A 714 40.64 17.23 -8.48
N LYS A 715 40.31 18.48 -8.11
CA LYS A 715 40.97 19.23 -7.02
C LYS A 715 40.53 18.79 -5.63
N ILE A 716 39.32 18.26 -5.50
CA ILE A 716 38.74 17.86 -4.22
C ILE A 716 39.28 16.46 -3.86
N PRO A 717 39.98 16.31 -2.72
CA PRO A 717 40.49 15.02 -2.26
C PRO A 717 39.35 14.13 -1.74
N GLY A 718 39.55 12.81 -1.77
CA GLY A 718 38.59 11.82 -1.26
C GLY A 718 38.42 10.64 -2.20
N GLU A 719 37.98 9.51 -1.65
CA GLU A 719 37.63 8.31 -2.40
C GLU A 719 36.16 7.93 -2.11
N PRO A 720 35.33 7.74 -3.15
CA PRO A 720 35.65 7.90 -4.58
C PRO A 720 35.92 9.36 -4.95
N ARG A 721 36.69 9.60 -6.01
CA ARG A 721 36.90 10.95 -6.59
C ARG A 721 35.57 11.55 -7.10
N PRO A 722 35.47 12.88 -7.29
CA PRO A 722 34.27 13.46 -7.90
C PRO A 722 33.94 12.80 -9.24
N TYR A 723 32.65 12.53 -9.48
CA TYR A 723 32.20 11.88 -10.72
C TYR A 723 30.83 12.39 -11.16
N PHE A 724 30.55 12.27 -12.46
CA PHE A 724 29.21 12.40 -13.02
C PHE A 724 28.94 11.29 -14.04
N THR A 725 28.06 10.35 -13.69
CA THR A 725 27.81 9.15 -14.52
C THR A 725 26.33 8.85 -14.69
N LYS A 726 26.03 8.02 -15.69
CA LYS A 726 24.74 7.35 -15.83
C LYS A 726 24.83 6.04 -15.04
N PRO A 727 24.03 5.85 -13.98
CA PRO A 727 24.19 4.71 -13.09
C PRO A 727 23.87 3.40 -13.81
N LYS A 728 24.70 2.39 -13.59
CA LYS A 728 24.59 1.02 -14.14
C LYS A 728 24.54 -0.03 -13.03
N LYS A 729 25.04 0.29 -11.84
CA LYS A 729 25.17 -0.62 -10.71
C LYS A 729 25.01 0.11 -9.38
N GLN A 730 24.99 -0.66 -8.29
CA GLN A 730 24.76 -0.14 -6.94
C GLN A 730 25.86 0.84 -6.49
N GLU A 731 27.10 0.59 -6.89
CA GLU A 731 28.28 1.36 -6.47
C GLU A 731 28.31 2.77 -7.06
N ASP A 732 27.48 3.05 -8.07
CA ASP A 732 27.38 4.39 -8.65
C ASP A 732 26.59 5.36 -7.74
N PHE A 733 25.95 4.86 -6.68
CA PHE A 733 25.16 5.62 -5.72
C PHE A 733 25.93 5.85 -4.41
N THR A 734 26.97 6.68 -4.44
CA THR A 734 27.73 7.02 -3.22
C THR A 734 26.88 7.86 -2.26
N VAL A 735 26.99 7.63 -0.94
CA VAL A 735 26.30 8.44 0.08
C VAL A 735 26.72 9.92 -0.07
N GLY A 736 25.73 10.82 -0.15
CA GLY A 736 25.91 12.24 -0.43
C GLY A 736 25.91 12.62 -1.92
N ALA A 737 25.83 11.64 -2.83
CA ALA A 737 25.67 11.92 -4.26
C ALA A 737 24.27 12.46 -4.57
N SER A 738 24.18 13.38 -5.54
CA SER A 738 22.89 13.79 -6.12
C SER A 738 22.48 12.84 -7.24
N ILE A 739 21.25 12.34 -7.19
CA ILE A 739 20.57 11.70 -8.31
C ILE A 739 19.72 12.75 -9.01
N LEU A 740 19.92 12.93 -10.31
CA LEU A 740 19.22 13.87 -11.18
C LEU A 740 18.36 13.09 -12.17
N TRP A 741 17.06 13.40 -12.23
CA TRP A 741 16.13 12.74 -13.17
C TRP A 741 15.75 13.62 -14.35
N LEU A 742 15.62 12.99 -15.51
CA LEU A 742 15.25 13.58 -16.78
C LEU A 742 13.91 13.04 -17.27
N ARG A 743 13.04 13.93 -17.76
CA ARG A 743 11.82 13.53 -18.48
C ARG A 743 11.52 14.47 -19.63
N PHE A 744 10.78 13.96 -20.61
CA PHE A 744 10.11 14.79 -21.60
C PHE A 744 8.79 15.33 -21.05
N VAL A 745 8.58 16.64 -21.16
CA VAL A 745 7.34 17.31 -20.73
C VAL A 745 6.79 18.19 -21.84
N GLN A 746 5.50 18.54 -21.77
CA GLN A 746 4.82 19.38 -22.78
C GLN A 746 4.97 20.89 -22.54
N GLU A 747 5.70 21.32 -21.52
CA GLU A 747 5.82 22.73 -21.15
C GLU A 747 7.26 23.25 -21.33
N GLU A 748 7.42 24.23 -22.22
CA GLU A 748 8.69 24.83 -22.65
C GLU A 748 9.35 25.79 -21.62
N LYS A 749 8.63 26.24 -20.58
CA LYS A 749 8.96 27.50 -19.89
C LYS A 749 9.66 27.39 -18.53
N SER A 750 10.87 26.81 -18.44
CA SER A 750 11.76 27.23 -17.34
C SER A 750 13.25 27.06 -17.64
N PRO A 751 14.02 28.17 -17.67
CA PRO A 751 15.45 28.13 -17.95
C PRO A 751 16.26 27.40 -16.86
N TRP A 752 15.65 27.18 -15.70
CA TRP A 752 16.26 26.53 -14.55
C TRP A 752 16.19 25.00 -14.57
N ARG A 753 15.46 24.42 -15.54
CA ARG A 753 15.23 22.96 -15.65
C ARG A 753 15.58 22.37 -17.01
N ILE A 754 16.08 23.18 -17.95
CA ILE A 754 16.50 22.72 -19.27
C ILE A 754 17.65 21.72 -19.12
N ALA A 755 17.52 20.57 -19.80
CA ALA A 755 18.61 19.61 -19.95
C ALA A 755 19.37 19.89 -21.25
N ARG A 756 20.52 20.55 -21.14
CA ARG A 756 21.41 20.83 -22.29
C ARG A 756 22.18 19.56 -22.66
N PRO A 757 22.39 19.24 -23.95
CA PRO A 757 23.18 18.09 -24.35
C PRO A 757 24.53 18.02 -23.64
N LEU A 758 24.84 16.84 -23.11
CA LEU A 758 26.11 16.51 -22.48
C LEU A 758 26.44 15.04 -22.72
N VAL A 759 27.70 14.67 -22.49
CA VAL A 759 28.21 13.30 -22.56
C VAL A 759 29.07 13.06 -21.33
N THR A 760 28.80 11.98 -20.59
CA THR A 760 29.59 11.59 -19.42
C THR A 760 30.99 11.12 -19.84
N LYS A 761 31.90 10.97 -18.88
CA LYS A 761 33.21 10.35 -19.09
C LYS A 761 33.14 8.97 -19.76
N ASP A 762 32.10 8.21 -19.46
CA ASP A 762 31.88 6.84 -19.96
C ASP A 762 31.25 6.81 -21.37
N GLY A 763 31.03 7.99 -21.98
CA GLY A 763 30.44 8.13 -23.31
C GLY A 763 28.90 8.11 -23.33
N ASP A 764 28.25 8.10 -22.16
CA ASP A 764 26.79 8.10 -22.06
C ASP A 764 26.23 9.52 -22.30
N GLY A 765 25.33 9.65 -23.28
CA GLY A 765 24.58 10.89 -23.52
C GLY A 765 23.27 10.96 -22.74
N LEU A 766 22.61 12.12 -22.77
CA LEU A 766 21.29 12.32 -22.15
C LEU A 766 20.17 11.46 -22.75
N LEU A 767 20.35 10.93 -23.96
CA LEU A 767 19.40 10.04 -24.63
C LEU A 767 20.08 8.72 -24.98
N PRO A 768 19.38 7.57 -24.86
CA PRO A 768 19.83 6.31 -25.41
C PRO A 768 20.11 6.39 -26.92
N ALA A 769 21.11 5.65 -27.41
CA ALA A 769 21.50 5.66 -28.81
C ALA A 769 20.38 5.18 -29.74
N GLU A 770 19.53 4.25 -29.28
CA GLU A 770 18.37 3.75 -30.02
C GLU A 770 17.33 4.82 -30.38
N PHE A 771 17.26 5.92 -29.63
CA PHE A 771 16.31 7.02 -29.91
C PHE A 771 16.79 7.96 -31.02
N ARG A 772 18.08 7.90 -31.38
CA ARG A 772 18.72 8.84 -32.33
C ARG A 772 18.69 8.35 -33.79
N GLY A 773 18.02 7.25 -34.10
CA GLY A 773 18.02 6.62 -35.43
C GLY A 773 16.69 6.66 -36.20
N LYS A 774 16.72 6.37 -37.51
CA LYS A 774 15.52 6.26 -38.40
C LYS A 774 14.50 5.17 -37.99
N LYS A 775 14.79 4.39 -36.94
CA LYS A 775 13.94 3.33 -36.37
C LYS A 775 13.47 3.66 -34.94
N ALA A 776 13.33 4.94 -34.60
CA ALA A 776 12.64 5.35 -33.38
C ALA A 776 11.24 4.70 -33.34
N THR A 777 11.01 3.84 -32.35
CA THR A 777 9.84 2.94 -32.30
C THR A 777 8.52 3.66 -32.10
N GLY A 778 8.55 4.85 -31.47
CA GLY A 778 7.37 5.64 -31.11
C GLY A 778 6.98 6.73 -32.11
N GLY A 779 7.65 6.82 -33.27
CA GLY A 779 7.39 7.87 -34.26
C GLY A 779 7.84 9.26 -33.85
N TRP A 780 8.70 9.35 -32.82
CA TRP A 780 9.28 10.60 -32.36
C TRP A 780 10.43 11.06 -33.27
N LYS A 781 10.46 12.35 -33.57
CA LYS A 781 11.56 13.04 -34.23
C LYS A 781 12.28 13.90 -33.20
N TYR A 782 13.56 13.63 -33.00
CA TYR A 782 14.39 14.34 -32.03
C TYR A 782 15.18 15.48 -32.68
N THR A 783 15.29 16.60 -31.97
CA THR A 783 16.13 17.74 -32.31
C THR A 783 17.05 18.02 -31.11
N GLU A 784 18.35 17.79 -31.28
CA GLU A 784 19.39 18.02 -30.26
C GLU A 784 20.23 19.22 -30.70
N THR A 785 19.87 20.44 -30.24
CA THR A 785 20.67 21.67 -30.46
C THR A 785 21.20 22.16 -29.12
N ASP A 786 20.83 23.37 -28.66
CA ASP A 786 21.09 23.82 -27.29
C ASP A 786 20.13 23.18 -26.28
N ILE A 787 18.99 22.71 -26.78
CA ILE A 787 17.95 22.00 -26.04
C ILE A 787 17.57 20.73 -26.78
N VAL A 788 17.11 19.72 -26.04
CA VAL A 788 16.61 18.47 -26.61
C VAL A 788 15.08 18.53 -26.68
N ILE A 789 14.57 18.51 -27.91
CA ILE A 789 13.13 18.55 -28.22
C ILE A 789 12.77 17.26 -28.95
N ARG A 790 11.56 16.74 -28.72
CA ARG A 790 10.97 15.71 -29.57
C ARG A 790 9.58 16.10 -30.06
N THR A 791 9.28 15.75 -31.31
CA THR A 791 7.97 15.97 -31.93
C THR A 791 7.43 14.70 -32.55
N ARG A 792 6.12 14.49 -32.47
CA ARG A 792 5.42 13.45 -33.25
C ARG A 792 4.07 13.98 -33.70
N THR A 793 3.60 13.50 -34.85
CA THR A 793 2.26 13.79 -35.35
C THR A 793 1.48 12.49 -35.41
N PHE A 794 0.30 12.47 -34.81
CA PHE A 794 -0.61 11.33 -34.84
C PHE A 794 -2.06 11.78 -35.00
N THR A 795 -2.93 10.85 -35.35
CA THR A 795 -4.36 11.10 -35.45
C THR A 795 -5.02 10.77 -34.10
N ASP A 796 -5.69 11.75 -33.50
CA ASP A 796 -6.38 11.57 -32.22
C ASP A 796 -7.72 10.81 -32.37
N THR A 797 -8.43 10.62 -31.26
CA THR A 797 -9.74 9.96 -31.22
C THR A 797 -10.83 10.70 -32.01
N GLU A 798 -10.65 11.99 -32.28
CA GLU A 798 -11.54 12.82 -33.09
C GLU A 798 -11.16 12.84 -34.58
N LYS A 799 -10.20 11.99 -34.98
CA LYS A 799 -9.61 11.94 -36.34
C LYS A 799 -8.90 13.23 -36.75
N LYS A 800 -8.50 14.07 -35.79
CA LYS A 800 -7.69 15.27 -36.05
C LYS A 800 -6.22 14.91 -35.99
N GLN A 801 -5.44 15.52 -36.88
CA GLN A 801 -3.98 15.46 -36.74
C GLN A 801 -3.55 16.35 -35.59
N VAL A 802 -2.95 15.75 -34.58
CA VAL A 802 -2.38 16.43 -33.43
C VAL A 802 -0.87 16.27 -33.50
N THR A 803 -0.16 17.39 -33.42
CA THR A 803 1.29 17.39 -33.24
C THR A 803 1.60 17.59 -31.78
N GLN A 804 2.31 16.62 -31.20
CA GLN A 804 2.80 16.69 -29.84
C GLN A 804 4.26 17.10 -29.86
N GLU A 805 4.58 18.16 -29.13
CA GLU A 805 5.94 18.64 -28.91
C GLU A 805 6.28 18.52 -27.43
N GLN A 806 7.50 18.05 -27.14
CA GLN A 806 7.97 17.87 -25.78
C GLN A 806 9.44 18.26 -25.64
N TRP A 807 9.78 18.79 -24.46
CA TRP A 807 11.11 19.28 -24.10
C TRP A 807 11.72 18.37 -23.04
N LEU A 808 13.00 18.02 -23.19
CA LEU A 808 13.74 17.28 -22.19
C LEU A 808 14.15 18.21 -21.04
N ARG A 809 13.80 17.85 -19.82
CA ARG A 809 14.08 18.65 -18.62
C ARG A 809 14.59 17.80 -17.48
N TRP A 810 15.45 18.39 -16.66
CA TRP A 810 15.71 17.91 -15.32
C TRP A 810 14.46 18.17 -14.48
N ILE A 811 13.85 17.12 -13.95
CA ILE A 811 12.59 17.21 -13.22
C ILE A 811 12.77 17.15 -11.70
N HIS A 812 13.84 16.53 -11.23
CA HIS A 812 13.99 16.20 -9.82
C HIS A 812 15.47 15.98 -9.44
N GLU A 813 15.79 16.27 -8.19
CA GLU A 813 17.08 16.00 -7.56
C GLU A 813 16.87 15.39 -6.17
N ALA A 814 17.63 14.34 -5.85
CA ALA A 814 17.62 13.69 -4.55
C ALA A 814 19.05 13.43 -4.07
N THR A 815 19.29 13.49 -2.75
CA THR A 815 20.61 13.15 -2.19
C THR A 815 20.62 11.72 -1.67
N VAL A 816 21.59 10.89 -2.05
CA VAL A 816 21.71 9.52 -1.54
C VAL A 816 22.05 9.54 -0.05
N ALA A 817 21.19 8.98 0.78
CA ALA A 817 21.37 8.86 2.23
C ALA A 817 22.00 7.53 2.63
N ALA A 818 21.63 6.44 1.97
CA ALA A 818 22.22 5.12 2.17
C ALA A 818 21.95 4.23 0.96
N VAL A 819 22.76 3.18 0.81
CA VAL A 819 22.53 2.10 -0.15
C VAL A 819 22.70 0.78 0.59
N GLY A 820 21.81 -0.17 0.34
CA GLY A 820 21.86 -1.44 1.07
C GLY A 820 20.90 -2.49 0.51
N ASP A 821 21.00 -3.69 1.05
CA ASP A 821 20.09 -4.79 0.74
C ASP A 821 18.96 -4.84 1.77
N THR A 822 17.74 -5.15 1.33
CA THR A 822 16.66 -5.61 2.19
C THR A 822 16.30 -7.06 1.87
N ALA A 823 15.37 -7.65 2.62
CA ALA A 823 14.84 -8.98 2.31
C ALA A 823 14.20 -9.07 0.91
N ASP A 824 13.73 -7.94 0.38
CA ASP A 824 13.03 -7.83 -0.89
C ASP A 824 13.95 -7.50 -2.07
N GLY A 825 15.09 -6.86 -1.81
CA GLY A 825 16.09 -6.55 -2.83
C GLY A 825 16.96 -5.35 -2.46
N PRO A 826 17.92 -4.99 -3.33
CA PRO A 826 18.75 -3.83 -3.14
C PRO A 826 17.95 -2.52 -3.28
N VAL A 827 18.24 -1.56 -2.40
CA VAL A 827 17.58 -0.26 -2.32
C VAL A 827 18.59 0.87 -2.25
N VAL A 828 18.19 2.02 -2.78
CA VAL A 828 18.84 3.31 -2.58
C VAL A 828 17.88 4.15 -1.73
N LEU A 829 18.33 4.53 -0.53
CA LEU A 829 17.61 5.47 0.32
C LEU A 829 18.06 6.88 -0.04
N THR A 830 17.10 7.76 -0.28
CA THR A 830 17.29 9.14 -0.71
C THR A 830 16.70 10.10 0.30
N PHE A 831 17.37 11.22 0.54
CA PHE A 831 16.78 12.38 1.20
C PHE A 831 16.34 13.37 0.12
N GLU A 832 15.03 13.58 0.02
CA GLU A 832 14.42 14.30 -1.10
C GLU A 832 13.04 14.85 -0.73
N THR A 833 12.35 15.37 -1.74
CA THR A 833 10.93 15.74 -1.66
C THR A 833 10.10 14.76 -2.48
N ALA A 834 8.91 14.39 -1.99
CA ALA A 834 7.95 13.66 -2.81
C ALA A 834 6.66 14.45 -3.04
N LEU A 835 6.07 14.19 -4.20
CA LEU A 835 4.70 14.52 -4.59
C LEU A 835 3.95 13.21 -4.87
N PRO A 836 3.54 12.41 -3.87
CA PRO A 836 2.78 11.19 -4.13
C PRO A 836 1.45 11.57 -4.78
N ASP A 837 1.22 11.08 -6.00
CA ASP A 837 -0.02 11.24 -6.78
C ASP A 837 -0.51 12.70 -6.92
N ASP A 838 0.43 13.65 -6.94
CA ASP A 838 0.16 15.10 -6.98
C ASP A 838 -0.75 15.60 -5.84
N ASP A 839 -0.90 14.86 -4.72
CA ASP A 839 -1.66 15.34 -3.53
C ASP A 839 -0.79 16.32 -2.72
N PRO A 840 -1.11 17.63 -2.71
CA PRO A 840 -0.33 18.62 -1.97
C PRO A 840 -0.34 18.38 -0.46
N GLY A 841 -1.35 17.66 0.06
CA GLY A 841 -1.45 17.28 1.47
C GLY A 841 -0.52 16.14 1.88
N LEU A 842 0.05 15.41 0.91
CA LEU A 842 1.02 14.33 1.14
C LEU A 842 2.45 14.71 0.74
N SER A 843 2.65 15.96 0.34
CA SER A 843 3.92 16.45 -0.20
C SER A 843 4.85 16.93 0.92
N SER A 844 6.00 16.29 1.07
CA SER A 844 6.96 16.60 2.15
C SER A 844 8.41 16.26 1.82
N ILE A 845 9.31 16.80 2.63
CA ILE A 845 10.73 16.49 2.64
C ILE A 845 10.99 15.35 3.64
N GLY A 846 11.88 14.43 3.30
CA GLY A 846 12.29 13.37 4.22
C GLY A 846 13.09 12.27 3.54
N LEU A 847 13.16 11.12 4.21
CA LEU A 847 13.77 9.92 3.65
C LEU A 847 12.75 9.16 2.78
N PHE A 848 13.22 8.67 1.64
CA PHE A 848 12.45 7.88 0.68
C PHE A 848 13.26 6.65 0.25
N ARG A 849 12.54 5.61 -0.19
CA ARG A 849 13.11 4.35 -0.64
C ARG A 849 12.88 4.19 -2.14
N ILE A 850 13.97 3.96 -2.87
CA ILE A 850 13.94 3.64 -4.30
C ILE A 850 14.53 2.24 -4.47
N TRP A 851 13.82 1.35 -5.14
CA TRP A 851 14.40 0.05 -5.54
C TRP A 851 15.53 0.29 -6.54
N LEU A 852 16.66 -0.41 -6.38
CA LEU A 852 17.80 -0.22 -7.28
C LEU A 852 17.42 -0.44 -8.75
N SER A 853 16.56 -1.42 -9.03
CA SER A 853 16.02 -1.65 -10.38
C SER A 853 15.32 -0.42 -10.96
N ASN A 854 14.55 0.31 -10.14
CA ASN A 854 13.87 1.54 -10.56
C ASN A 854 14.86 2.70 -10.73
N ALA A 855 15.89 2.79 -9.89
CA ALA A 855 16.94 3.81 -10.01
C ALA A 855 17.78 3.64 -11.28
N LEU A 856 17.95 2.40 -11.76
CA LEU A 856 18.67 2.05 -12.98
C LEU A 856 17.79 2.05 -14.24
N PHE A 857 16.46 2.04 -14.08
CA PHE A 857 15.52 1.95 -15.19
C PHE A 857 15.24 3.32 -15.82
N MET A 858 15.49 3.46 -17.12
CA MET A 858 15.30 4.73 -17.84
C MET A 858 13.90 4.92 -18.46
N GLY A 859 13.00 3.96 -18.33
CA GLY A 859 11.72 4.00 -19.03
C GLY A 859 11.79 3.59 -20.50
N SER A 860 10.63 3.58 -21.15
CA SER A 860 10.51 3.44 -22.61
C SER A 860 10.72 4.78 -23.31
N GLU A 861 10.71 4.79 -24.64
CA GLU A 861 10.74 6.02 -25.43
C GLU A 861 9.63 6.99 -25.00
N ASP A 862 8.37 6.54 -24.93
CA ASP A 862 7.24 7.40 -24.50
C ASP A 862 7.33 7.83 -23.03
N ASN A 863 7.73 6.92 -22.14
CA ASN A 863 7.78 7.14 -20.69
C ASN A 863 9.21 7.37 -20.18
N TYR A 864 10.00 8.11 -20.95
CA TYR A 864 11.41 8.32 -20.65
C TYR A 864 11.61 8.99 -19.28
N ASN A 865 12.41 8.36 -18.43
CA ASN A 865 12.73 8.76 -17.07
C ASN A 865 14.21 8.42 -16.76
N GLY A 866 15.14 9.09 -17.44
CA GLY A 866 16.57 8.84 -17.25
C GLY A 866 17.08 9.34 -15.90
N SER A 867 18.01 8.61 -15.27
CA SER A 867 18.72 9.02 -14.05
C SER A 867 20.20 9.25 -14.34
N PHE A 868 20.80 10.22 -13.66
CA PHE A 868 22.23 10.51 -13.66
C PHE A 868 22.68 10.78 -12.22
N VAL A 869 23.89 10.37 -11.87
CA VAL A 869 24.43 10.52 -10.51
C VAL A 869 25.68 11.38 -10.55
N GLY A 870 25.66 12.45 -9.76
CA GLY A 870 26.79 13.34 -9.52
C GLY A 870 27.26 13.25 -8.08
N PHE A 871 28.56 13.07 -7.88
CA PHE A 871 29.15 13.00 -6.55
C PHE A 871 30.37 13.90 -6.45
N VAL A 872 30.54 14.48 -5.26
CA VAL A 872 31.74 15.20 -4.82
C VAL A 872 31.99 14.76 -3.38
N PRO A 873 33.23 14.37 -2.99
CA PRO A 873 33.57 14.08 -1.59
C PRO A 873 33.26 15.24 -0.65
N GLU A 874 33.15 14.98 0.66
CA GLU A 874 32.96 16.06 1.64
C GLU A 874 34.13 17.07 1.59
N GLY A 875 33.79 18.36 1.63
CA GLY A 875 34.73 19.47 1.67
C GLY A 875 35.03 19.92 3.09
N GLN A 876 35.21 21.22 3.29
CA GLN A 876 35.35 21.77 4.64
C GLN A 876 33.98 21.84 5.31
N LEU A 877 33.75 20.97 6.30
CA LEU A 877 32.48 20.94 7.02
C LEU A 877 32.30 22.19 7.91
N PRO A 878 31.07 22.70 8.06
CA PRO A 878 30.73 23.83 8.93
C PRO A 878 30.62 23.38 10.40
N VAL A 879 31.74 22.93 10.98
CA VAL A 879 31.82 22.26 12.29
C VAL A 879 31.12 23.06 13.40
N GLU A 880 31.42 24.35 13.55
CA GLU A 880 30.84 25.20 14.61
C GLU A 880 29.32 25.27 14.54
N HIS A 881 28.76 25.44 13.33
CA HIS A 881 27.32 25.47 13.12
C HIS A 881 26.67 24.11 13.32
N LEU A 882 27.32 23.02 12.89
CA LEU A 882 26.82 21.66 13.12
C LEU A 882 26.77 21.32 14.61
N GLU A 883 27.71 21.79 15.42
CA GLU A 883 27.67 21.59 16.88
C GLU A 883 26.47 22.25 17.54
N GLU A 884 26.10 23.44 17.08
CA GLU A 884 24.92 24.13 17.55
C GLU A 884 23.63 23.43 17.10
N MET A 885 23.55 23.09 15.81
CA MET A 885 22.34 22.53 15.21
C MET A 885 22.11 21.07 15.62
N LEU A 886 23.17 20.31 15.93
CA LEU A 886 23.11 18.94 16.46
C LEU A 886 23.32 18.89 17.98
N ASP A 887 22.90 19.93 18.71
CA ASP A 887 22.85 19.91 20.17
C ASP A 887 21.68 19.06 20.66
N TRP A 888 21.96 17.82 21.08
CA TRP A 888 20.94 16.86 21.53
C TRP A 888 20.11 17.35 22.71
N ASN A 889 20.68 18.18 23.58
CA ASN A 889 19.96 18.74 24.72
C ASN A 889 18.96 19.80 24.26
N LYS A 890 19.33 20.66 23.28
CA LYS A 890 18.41 21.61 22.65
C LYS A 890 17.32 20.90 21.84
N ILE A 891 17.67 19.85 21.10
CA ILE A 891 16.75 19.10 20.23
C ILE A 891 15.65 18.42 21.06
N LEU A 892 16.02 17.65 22.09
CA LEU A 892 15.06 16.93 22.93
C LEU A 892 14.52 17.76 24.09
N ARG A 893 14.97 19.03 24.22
CA ARG A 893 14.59 19.98 25.28
C ARG A 893 14.72 19.39 26.70
N ARG A 894 15.74 18.57 26.90
CA ARG A 894 16.09 17.98 28.20
C ARG A 894 17.55 17.53 28.18
N GLN A 895 18.13 17.30 29.35
CA GLN A 895 19.50 16.78 29.44
C GLN A 895 19.54 15.31 29.01
N VAL A 896 20.08 15.06 27.83
CA VAL A 896 20.35 13.73 27.25
C VAL A 896 21.80 13.34 27.51
N MET A 897 22.69 14.33 27.45
CA MET A 897 24.10 14.23 27.81
C MET A 897 24.45 15.36 28.77
N THR A 898 25.28 15.10 29.77
CA THR A 898 25.94 16.17 30.53
C THR A 898 26.75 17.07 29.61
N PRO A 899 27.02 18.35 29.97
CA PRO A 899 27.86 19.23 29.16
C PRO A 899 29.22 18.62 28.80
N THR A 900 29.82 17.87 29.73
CA THR A 900 31.10 17.16 29.53
C THR A 900 30.96 16.02 28.52
N GLU A 901 29.90 15.22 28.59
CA GLU A 901 29.63 14.14 27.64
C GLU A 901 29.32 14.68 26.23
N LEU A 902 28.54 15.75 26.14
CA LEU A 902 28.22 16.39 24.86
C LEU A 902 29.47 16.95 24.19
N GLU A 903 30.34 17.63 24.95
CA GLU A 903 31.61 18.15 24.43
C GLU A 903 32.55 17.02 24.00
N ALA A 904 32.64 15.94 24.78
CA ALA A 904 33.40 14.75 24.40
C ALA A 904 32.84 14.11 23.11
N TRP A 905 31.51 14.04 22.98
CA TRP A 905 30.84 13.54 21.79
C TRP A 905 31.10 14.44 20.57
N ARG A 906 31.02 15.77 20.72
CA ARG A 906 31.32 16.75 19.66
C ARG A 906 32.76 16.62 19.18
N LYS A 907 33.72 16.59 20.11
CA LYS A 907 35.15 16.40 19.79
C LYS A 907 35.41 15.10 19.03
N LYS A 908 34.70 14.02 19.38
CA LYS A 908 34.88 12.70 18.75
C LYS A 908 34.14 12.53 17.43
N ASN A 909 32.97 13.14 17.26
CA ASN A 909 32.07 12.80 16.15
C ASN A 909 31.82 13.96 15.19
N ILE A 910 32.05 15.21 15.61
CA ILE A 910 31.93 16.39 14.74
C ILE A 910 33.32 16.93 14.37
N ARG A 911 34.20 17.17 15.36
CA ARG A 911 35.53 17.77 15.14
C ARG A 911 36.63 16.79 14.72
N ARG A 912 36.31 15.50 14.49
CA ARG A 912 37.30 14.44 14.27
C ARG A 912 37.96 14.46 12.89
N GLN A 913 37.42 15.25 11.95
CA GLN A 913 37.83 15.21 10.54
C GLN A 913 39.03 16.12 10.25
#